data_AF-A0AAV6U3S3-F1
#
_entry.id   AF-A0AAV6U3S3-F1
#
_cell.length_a   1.000
_cell.length_b   1.000
_cell.length_c   1.000
_cell.angle_alpha   90.00
_cell.angle_beta   90.00
_cell.angle_gamma   90.00
#
_symmetry.space_group_name_H-M   'P 1'
#
loop_
_entity.id
_entity.type
_entity.pdbx_description
1 polymer ?
#
loop_
_entity_poly.entity_id
_entity_poly.type
_entity_poly.pdbx_seq_one_letter_code
_entity_poly.pdbx_strand_id
1 'polypeptide(L)'
;MNVELENFIIKFQAEKNHHDKAAQLHSFVQSFFETSKEDVDLKQAMFLDLISKIPELFAILTRYENLTNNFNASAGLDERELNTSNLQGATLCLEVLLMCFNQSEYSEHLSLFSTTINVLHQSYTHCKDSEELYGNLLEDFTDQLANFLNKIQTVQRAMLSGMSYCITSELSDSQVRAIIATCNNLGNLCNLVMSLDKVIAVQLWRIFTKIISKYPERSQETVSMDPIISSLISQILEIVDEYRCKMESDELIEESEIKIFLYFTNLFMKLFHTFHNSLRKSFQPMLLFALKLSDFLLLSYSPEISDENSPWQLRAAVGNTAKSIVPLLFSNVTFLNEILELDKDTLPHLYLAHVLLKLSALGYMVSNKDFMKEKNSEDIFMKTVAVLNKNDLREDIKFTCIKIPSSMFQYLESGEQYNEELVPVYHHIYIQFAKYSKTISDIGFEKIEGHLLKLLVSSSDLMSVLISDIWIYRLRCSSVKYLHARVTSLLKSFLQFQSNLRYKYLLRRMLKFLPKDVLTGLLEEQNELKHLIQNPNKVTHRYGIPDLITLQKNKDDSQILNMVALSLNKFKRPAFENSQLITKACCLLELFSLLINVSPNSEIVKFGELASYLFKSDIYKVQIAVLTFLKAFKGKSFDENNIDFRNVVRVLASLFADTLKSRNCIVKYEAFRTYASLAQAPSLRKVCRQTVAIAPDLASDINSYFSKLPSNGFLTEKERMKNLQKLLQCQPDTTVTNDIQRLLPLKSI
;
A
#
# COMPACT_ATOMS: atom_id res chain seq x y z
N MET A 1 20.69 -53.83 27.87
CA MET A 1 20.24 -52.87 26.85
C MET A 1 18.97 -53.26 26.10
N ASN A 2 18.86 -54.33 25.29
CA ASN A 2 17.57 -54.68 24.64
C ASN A 2 16.42 -54.92 25.64
N VAL A 3 16.70 -55.63 26.74
CA VAL A 3 15.74 -55.84 27.84
C VAL A 3 15.43 -54.53 28.59
N GLU A 4 16.40 -53.63 28.75
CA GLU A 4 16.20 -52.33 29.40
C GLU A 4 15.34 -51.40 28.53
N LEU A 5 15.49 -51.49 27.20
CA LEU A 5 14.74 -50.73 26.21
C LEU A 5 13.28 -51.22 26.08
N GLU A 6 13.06 -52.53 26.02
CA GLU A 6 11.70 -53.10 26.04
C GLU A 6 10.98 -52.77 27.35
N ASN A 7 11.67 -52.90 28.48
CA ASN A 7 11.15 -52.49 29.79
C ASN A 7 10.84 -51.00 29.84
N PHE A 8 11.68 -50.16 29.23
CA PHE A 8 11.42 -48.73 29.10
C PHE A 8 10.17 -48.46 28.26
N ILE A 9 10.00 -49.08 27.09
CA ILE A 9 8.82 -48.88 26.24
C ILE A 9 7.55 -49.31 26.96
N ILE A 10 7.55 -50.45 27.65
CA ILE A 10 6.41 -50.92 28.44
C ILE A 10 6.08 -49.91 29.55
N LYS A 11 7.09 -49.42 30.27
CA LYS A 11 6.91 -48.42 31.34
C LYS A 11 6.41 -47.09 30.79
N PHE A 12 6.98 -46.62 29.69
CA PHE A 12 6.61 -45.39 29.00
C PHE A 12 5.17 -45.44 28.47
N GLN A 13 4.72 -46.60 27.99
CA GLN A 13 3.34 -46.81 27.57
C GLN A 13 2.36 -46.89 28.76
N ALA A 14 2.77 -47.52 29.86
CA ALA A 14 1.95 -47.72 31.05
C ALA A 14 1.77 -46.46 31.92
N GLU A 15 2.71 -45.51 31.85
CA GLU A 15 2.62 -44.24 32.58
C GLU A 15 1.35 -43.48 32.18
N LYS A 16 0.70 -42.80 33.14
CA LYS A 16 -0.52 -42.01 32.87
C LYS A 16 -0.24 -40.52 32.91
N ASN A 17 0.74 -40.10 33.71
CA ASN A 17 1.14 -38.70 33.76
C ASN A 17 2.05 -38.35 32.57
N HIS A 18 1.60 -37.41 31.73
CA HIS A 18 2.34 -37.01 30.54
C HIS A 18 3.65 -36.28 30.84
N HIS A 19 3.73 -35.55 31.97
CA HIS A 19 4.99 -34.94 32.41
C HIS A 19 6.00 -36.02 32.79
N ASP A 20 5.57 -37.02 33.58
CA ASP A 20 6.45 -38.13 33.99
C ASP A 20 6.89 -38.96 32.77
N LYS A 21 6.04 -39.11 31.74
CA LYS A 21 6.45 -39.68 30.45
C LYS A 21 7.59 -38.89 29.80
N ALA A 22 7.47 -37.56 29.74
CA ALA A 22 8.50 -36.71 29.16
C ALA A 22 9.81 -36.79 29.96
N ALA A 23 9.74 -36.81 31.29
CA ALA A 23 10.91 -36.97 32.16
C ALA A 23 11.57 -38.35 32.01
N GLN A 24 10.79 -39.42 31.94
CA GLN A 24 11.30 -40.77 31.69
C GLN A 24 11.99 -40.83 30.32
N LEU A 25 11.39 -40.23 29.28
CA LEU A 25 11.99 -40.15 27.94
C LEU A 25 13.31 -39.38 27.95
N HIS A 26 13.34 -38.22 28.61
CA HIS A 26 14.55 -37.41 28.76
C HIS A 26 15.68 -38.19 29.44
N SER A 27 15.41 -38.80 30.59
CA SER A 27 16.39 -39.61 31.32
C SER A 27 16.87 -40.81 30.50
N PHE A 28 15.97 -41.46 29.75
CA PHE A 28 16.31 -42.58 28.90
C PHE A 28 17.26 -42.16 27.77
N VAL A 29 16.91 -41.10 27.02
CA VAL A 29 17.73 -40.58 25.90
C VAL A 29 19.09 -40.09 26.38
N GLN A 30 19.14 -39.42 27.54
CA GLN A 30 20.41 -39.04 28.16
C GLN A 30 21.29 -40.26 28.45
N SER A 31 20.74 -41.30 29.10
CA SER A 31 21.50 -42.52 29.40
C SER A 31 21.92 -43.28 28.13
N PHE A 32 21.08 -43.23 27.09
CA PHE A 32 21.33 -43.88 25.81
C PHE A 32 22.61 -43.33 25.16
N PHE A 33 22.76 -42.01 25.10
CA PHE A 33 23.97 -41.39 24.56
C PHE A 33 25.21 -41.54 25.45
N GLU A 34 25.04 -41.69 26.78
CA GLU A 34 26.15 -41.92 27.71
C GLU A 34 26.71 -43.37 27.64
N THR A 35 25.89 -44.35 27.22
CA THR A 35 26.23 -45.78 27.32
C THR A 35 26.51 -46.51 26.00
N SER A 36 26.33 -45.87 24.84
CA SER A 36 26.40 -46.57 23.54
C SER A 36 27.78 -46.51 22.85
N LYS A 37 28.53 -47.63 22.86
CA LYS A 37 29.64 -47.89 21.91
C LYS A 37 29.50 -49.16 21.06
N GLU A 38 28.49 -49.99 21.28
CA GLU A 38 28.33 -51.25 20.52
C GLU A 38 26.88 -51.49 20.08
N ASP A 39 26.74 -51.98 18.85
CA ASP A 39 25.54 -52.33 18.07
C ASP A 39 24.62 -51.16 17.67
N VAL A 40 24.92 -50.53 16.54
CA VAL A 40 24.39 -49.23 16.07
C VAL A 40 23.03 -49.36 15.37
N ASP A 41 22.85 -50.36 14.50
CA ASP A 41 21.72 -50.37 13.55
C ASP A 41 20.36 -50.74 14.20
N LEU A 42 20.31 -51.72 15.10
CA LEU A 42 19.07 -52.12 15.80
C LEU A 42 18.61 -51.02 16.77
N LYS A 43 19.56 -50.36 17.43
CA LYS A 43 19.30 -49.26 18.36
C LYS A 43 18.77 -48.03 17.63
N GLN A 44 19.33 -47.74 16.47
CA GLN A 44 18.90 -46.63 15.62
C GLN A 44 17.43 -46.81 15.17
N ALA A 45 17.04 -48.00 14.71
CA ALA A 45 15.65 -48.25 14.29
C ALA A 45 14.63 -48.04 15.43
N MET A 46 14.95 -48.52 16.64
CA MET A 46 14.07 -48.37 17.81
C MET A 46 14.08 -46.96 18.40
N PHE A 47 15.22 -46.27 18.34
CA PHE A 47 15.34 -44.85 18.70
C PHE A 47 14.49 -43.96 17.79
N LEU A 48 14.48 -44.23 16.48
CA LEU A 48 13.63 -43.52 15.53
C LEU A 48 12.13 -43.76 15.79
N ASP A 49 11.72 -44.99 16.16
CA ASP A 49 10.34 -45.26 16.60
C ASP A 49 9.97 -44.43 17.83
N LEU A 50 10.86 -44.33 18.81
CA LEU A 50 10.62 -43.56 20.03
C LEU A 50 10.52 -42.05 19.75
N ILE A 51 11.41 -41.50 18.91
CA ILE A 51 11.38 -40.09 18.53
C ILE A 51 10.09 -39.76 17.76
N SER A 52 9.58 -40.68 16.94
CA SER A 52 8.34 -40.46 16.19
C SER A 52 7.11 -40.20 17.08
N LYS A 53 7.17 -40.60 18.36
CA LYS A 53 6.10 -40.40 19.36
C LYS A 53 6.18 -39.05 20.08
N ILE A 54 7.31 -38.33 19.97
CA ILE A 54 7.50 -37.02 20.63
C ILE A 54 6.42 -36.00 20.23
N PRO A 55 6.04 -35.84 18.94
CA PRO A 55 5.03 -34.86 18.56
C PRO A 55 3.65 -35.14 19.15
N GLU A 56 3.30 -36.41 19.37
CA GLU A 56 2.03 -36.78 20.00
C GLU A 56 2.04 -36.45 21.50
N LEU A 57 3.12 -36.83 22.20
CA LEU A 57 3.30 -36.49 23.61
C LEU A 57 3.31 -34.96 23.81
N PHE A 58 4.02 -34.23 22.95
CA PHE A 58 4.08 -32.78 22.98
C PHE A 58 2.71 -32.13 22.75
N ALA A 59 1.94 -32.62 21.78
CA ALA A 59 0.60 -32.12 21.50
C ALA A 59 -0.33 -32.29 22.72
N ILE A 60 -0.21 -33.41 23.44
CA ILE A 60 -0.99 -33.66 24.66
C ILE A 60 -0.62 -32.65 25.76
N LEU A 61 0.67 -32.37 25.92
CA LEU A 61 1.21 -31.43 26.92
C LEU A 61 0.86 -29.96 26.60
N THR A 62 0.52 -29.63 25.36
CA THR A 62 0.26 -28.24 24.91
C THR A 62 -1.20 -27.96 24.55
N ARG A 63 -2.11 -28.95 24.57
CA ARG A 63 -3.54 -28.76 24.25
C ARG A 63 -4.39 -28.28 25.43
N TYR A 64 -5.23 -27.27 25.16
CA TYR A 64 -6.17 -26.68 26.13
C TYR A 64 -7.30 -27.62 26.60
N GLU A 65 -7.76 -28.56 25.76
CA GLU A 65 -8.86 -29.48 26.12
C GLU A 65 -8.51 -30.39 27.33
N ASN A 66 -7.23 -30.65 27.58
CA ASN A 66 -6.76 -31.35 28.77
C ASN A 66 -6.62 -30.44 30.00
N LEU A 67 -6.56 -29.12 29.80
CA LEU A 67 -6.42 -28.13 30.87
C LEU A 67 -7.75 -27.84 31.56
N THR A 68 -8.89 -28.02 30.87
CA THR A 68 -10.21 -27.64 31.40
C THR A 68 -11.26 -28.77 31.45
N ASN A 69 -11.26 -29.74 30.53
CA ASN A 69 -12.39 -30.68 30.42
C ASN A 69 -12.22 -32.05 31.11
N ASN A 70 -10.99 -32.50 31.40
CA ASN A 70 -10.76 -33.80 32.06
C ASN A 70 -10.69 -33.73 33.59
N PHE A 71 -10.74 -32.53 34.20
CA PHE A 71 -10.47 -32.35 35.63
C PHE A 71 -11.68 -31.96 36.50
N ASN A 72 -12.87 -31.79 35.93
CA ASN A 72 -14.07 -31.52 36.71
C ASN A 72 -14.63 -32.74 37.49
N ALA A 73 -13.84 -33.80 37.75
CA ALA A 73 -14.38 -34.97 38.46
C ALA A 73 -13.46 -35.82 39.37
N SER A 74 -12.12 -35.74 39.41
CA SER A 74 -11.40 -36.74 40.25
C SER A 74 -9.99 -36.49 40.80
N ALA A 75 -9.28 -35.39 40.52
CA ALA A 75 -7.98 -35.13 41.16
C ALA A 75 -7.85 -33.64 41.52
N GLY A 76 -7.72 -33.31 42.80
CA GLY A 76 -7.68 -31.92 43.30
C GLY A 76 -6.35 -31.19 43.06
N LEU A 77 -5.81 -31.22 41.84
CA LEU A 77 -4.64 -30.41 41.46
C LEU A 77 -5.09 -29.02 41.02
N ASP A 78 -4.37 -27.99 41.49
CA ASP A 78 -4.57 -26.61 41.07
C ASP A 78 -4.24 -26.49 39.57
N GLU A 79 -5.08 -25.77 38.81
CA GLU A 79 -4.90 -25.48 37.38
C GLU A 79 -3.50 -24.90 37.11
N ARG A 80 -2.97 -24.11 38.06
CA ARG A 80 -1.61 -23.56 38.01
C ARG A 80 -0.52 -24.63 38.06
N GLU A 81 -0.67 -25.64 38.93
CA GLU A 81 0.31 -26.72 39.07
C GLU A 81 0.31 -27.61 37.83
N LEU A 82 -0.88 -27.91 37.28
CA LEU A 82 -1.03 -28.69 36.05
C LEU A 82 -0.40 -27.96 34.85
N ASN A 83 -0.68 -26.68 34.68
CA ASN A 83 -0.10 -25.85 33.61
C ASN A 83 1.43 -25.77 33.71
N THR A 84 1.96 -25.63 34.93
CA THR A 84 3.40 -25.64 35.19
C THR A 84 4.02 -26.99 34.82
N SER A 85 3.42 -28.10 35.27
CA SER A 85 3.91 -29.45 34.97
C SER A 85 3.88 -29.74 33.47
N ASN A 86 2.81 -29.35 32.77
CA ASN A 86 2.66 -29.53 31.34
C ASN A 86 3.70 -28.73 30.55
N LEU A 87 3.94 -27.46 30.89
CA LEU A 87 4.94 -26.62 30.23
C LEU A 87 6.37 -27.14 30.48
N GLN A 88 6.65 -27.63 31.69
CA GLN A 88 7.92 -28.30 31.98
C GLN A 88 8.07 -29.60 31.19
N GLY A 89 7.00 -30.40 31.06
CA GLY A 89 6.99 -31.62 30.25
C GLY A 89 7.27 -31.32 28.77
N ALA A 90 6.64 -30.28 28.22
CA ALA A 90 6.89 -29.81 26.86
C ALA A 90 8.35 -29.34 26.70
N THR A 91 8.90 -28.65 27.71
CA THR A 91 10.30 -28.24 27.73
C THR A 91 11.25 -29.44 27.67
N LEU A 92 10.97 -30.50 28.43
CA LEU A 92 11.77 -31.75 28.40
C LEU A 92 11.74 -32.41 27.02
N CYS A 93 10.60 -32.39 26.32
CA CYS A 93 10.52 -32.87 24.94
C CYS A 93 11.42 -32.08 23.98
N LEU A 94 11.52 -30.76 24.15
CA LEU A 94 12.46 -29.92 23.38
C LEU A 94 13.92 -30.26 23.70
N GLU A 95 14.23 -30.51 24.98
CA GLU A 95 15.57 -30.90 25.41
C GLU A 95 15.99 -32.26 24.85
N VAL A 96 15.08 -33.23 24.79
CA VAL A 96 15.30 -34.51 24.12
C VAL A 96 15.70 -34.29 22.65
N LEU A 97 14.95 -33.48 21.90
CA LEU A 97 15.28 -33.19 20.51
C LEU A 97 16.66 -32.52 20.37
N LEU A 98 16.98 -31.60 21.27
CA LEU A 98 18.28 -30.93 21.28
C LEU A 98 19.43 -31.92 21.54
N MET A 99 19.26 -32.86 22.48
CA MET A 99 20.24 -33.92 22.72
C MET A 99 20.46 -34.76 21.46
N CYS A 100 19.37 -35.14 20.77
CA CYS A 100 19.46 -35.87 19.52
C CYS A 100 20.31 -35.12 18.49
N PHE A 101 20.06 -33.83 18.25
CA PHE A 101 20.87 -33.06 17.29
C PHE A 101 22.34 -32.89 17.68
N ASN A 102 22.66 -32.87 18.97
CA ASN A 102 24.04 -32.68 19.44
C ASN A 102 24.88 -33.97 19.39
N GLN A 103 24.24 -35.13 19.47
CA GLN A 103 24.90 -36.43 19.64
C GLN A 103 24.73 -37.39 18.44
N SER A 104 23.75 -37.16 17.56
CA SER A 104 23.49 -38.06 16.41
C SER A 104 24.43 -37.79 15.22
N GLU A 105 24.72 -38.83 14.44
CA GLU A 105 25.41 -38.65 13.16
C GLU A 105 24.51 -37.97 12.11
N TYR A 106 25.13 -37.34 11.11
CA TYR A 106 24.41 -36.49 10.15
C TYR A 106 23.34 -37.20 9.31
N SER A 107 23.50 -38.50 9.07
CA SER A 107 22.52 -39.34 8.36
C SER A 107 21.21 -39.50 9.15
N GLU A 108 21.29 -39.47 10.48
CA GLU A 108 20.16 -39.61 11.40
C GLU A 108 19.37 -38.31 11.57
N HIS A 109 19.98 -37.15 11.30
CA HIS A 109 19.26 -35.87 11.36
C HIS A 109 18.09 -35.79 10.36
N LEU A 110 18.15 -36.53 9.24
CA LEU A 110 17.11 -36.48 8.21
C LEU A 110 15.75 -36.97 8.72
N SER A 111 15.75 -38.03 9.55
CA SER A 111 14.53 -38.52 10.20
C SER A 111 14.09 -37.63 11.35
N LEU A 112 15.02 -36.93 12.02
CA LEU A 112 14.72 -35.96 13.08
C LEU A 112 14.00 -34.71 12.57
N PHE A 113 14.27 -34.27 11.34
CA PHE A 113 13.72 -33.01 10.82
C PHE A 113 12.19 -32.97 10.83
N SER A 114 11.52 -34.02 10.35
CA SER A 114 10.04 -34.04 10.31
C SER A 114 9.43 -33.91 11.70
N THR A 115 9.93 -34.72 12.65
CA THR A 115 9.53 -34.69 14.06
C THR A 115 9.77 -33.31 14.68
N THR A 116 10.96 -32.76 14.46
CA THR A 116 11.37 -31.48 15.05
C THR A 116 10.54 -30.33 14.49
N ILE A 117 10.30 -30.28 13.17
CA ILE A 117 9.45 -29.26 12.55
C ILE A 117 8.04 -29.32 13.14
N ASN A 118 7.48 -30.51 13.35
CA ASN A 118 6.15 -30.67 13.94
C ASN A 118 6.12 -30.14 15.38
N VAL A 119 7.09 -30.53 16.20
CA VAL A 119 7.19 -30.03 17.59
C VAL A 119 7.39 -28.51 17.62
N LEU A 120 8.27 -27.96 16.78
CA LEU A 120 8.47 -26.51 16.67
C LEU A 120 7.19 -25.80 16.23
N HIS A 121 6.45 -26.36 15.27
CA HIS A 121 5.16 -25.82 14.84
C HIS A 121 4.16 -25.76 16.00
N GLN A 122 4.02 -26.85 16.75
CA GLN A 122 3.16 -26.89 17.93
C GLN A 122 3.64 -25.90 19.01
N SER A 123 4.96 -25.78 19.22
CA SER A 123 5.55 -24.89 20.20
C SER A 123 5.29 -23.40 19.88
N TYR A 124 5.50 -22.99 18.62
CA TYR A 124 5.21 -21.62 18.19
C TYR A 124 3.71 -21.32 18.18
N THR A 125 2.87 -22.31 17.88
CA THR A 125 1.41 -22.17 17.98
C THR A 125 1.00 -21.92 19.44
N HIS A 126 1.55 -22.70 20.38
CA HIS A 126 1.34 -22.49 21.81
C HIS A 126 1.77 -21.10 22.28
N CYS A 127 2.91 -20.60 21.80
CA CYS A 127 3.33 -19.22 22.10
C CYS A 127 2.38 -18.17 21.52
N LYS A 128 1.90 -18.39 20.28
CA LYS A 128 0.94 -17.49 19.62
C LYS A 128 -0.38 -17.39 20.38
N ASP A 129 -0.88 -18.52 20.84
CA ASP A 129 -2.19 -18.63 21.47
C ASP A 129 -2.11 -18.44 22.99
N SER A 130 -0.92 -18.14 23.54
CA SER A 130 -0.68 -18.08 24.98
C SER A 130 -1.58 -17.09 25.73
N GLU A 131 -1.91 -15.95 25.14
CA GLU A 131 -2.85 -14.99 25.73
C GLU A 131 -4.25 -15.60 25.92
N GLU A 132 -4.73 -16.36 24.94
CA GLU A 132 -6.03 -17.06 25.00
C GLU A 132 -5.98 -18.26 25.94
N LEU A 133 -4.86 -19.00 25.92
CA LEU A 133 -4.69 -20.21 26.72
C LEU A 133 -4.58 -19.88 28.22
N TYR A 134 -3.73 -18.93 28.61
CA TYR A 134 -3.50 -18.66 30.03
C TYR A 134 -4.44 -17.59 30.60
N GLY A 135 -5.00 -16.71 29.76
CA GLY A 135 -5.94 -15.67 30.19
C GLY A 135 -5.41 -14.87 31.39
N ASN A 136 -6.16 -14.89 32.50
CA ASN A 136 -5.79 -14.18 33.72
C ASN A 136 -4.54 -14.74 34.43
N LEU A 137 -4.12 -15.96 34.10
CA LEU A 137 -2.91 -16.59 34.65
C LEU A 137 -1.65 -16.24 33.86
N LEU A 138 -1.75 -15.54 32.72
CA LEU A 138 -0.60 -15.27 31.84
C LEU A 138 0.57 -14.60 32.57
N GLU A 139 0.29 -13.65 33.47
CA GLU A 139 1.32 -12.96 34.25
C GLU A 139 2.14 -13.95 35.09
N ASP A 140 1.51 -14.97 35.67
CA ASP A 140 2.17 -16.00 36.49
C ASP A 140 3.12 -16.90 35.66
N PHE A 141 2.91 -17.00 34.35
CA PHE A 141 3.66 -17.87 33.44
C PHE A 141 4.67 -17.14 32.55
N THR A 142 4.79 -15.81 32.67
CA THR A 142 5.62 -15.00 31.76
C THR A 142 7.08 -15.46 31.71
N ASP A 143 7.71 -15.70 32.87
CA ASP A 143 9.10 -16.17 32.95
C ASP A 143 9.26 -17.60 32.41
N GLN A 144 8.28 -18.47 32.67
CA GLN A 144 8.31 -19.85 32.19
C GLN A 144 8.15 -19.91 30.66
N LEU A 145 7.26 -19.09 30.10
CA LEU A 145 7.05 -18.95 28.67
C LEU A 145 8.26 -18.32 27.98
N ALA A 146 8.94 -17.35 28.60
CA ALA A 146 10.18 -16.80 28.10
C ALA A 146 11.30 -17.86 28.05
N ASN A 147 11.45 -18.66 29.10
CA ASN A 147 12.39 -19.78 29.11
C ASN A 147 12.03 -20.84 28.05
N PHE A 148 10.74 -21.16 27.92
CA PHE A 148 10.25 -22.07 26.90
C PHE A 148 10.57 -21.57 25.49
N LEU A 149 10.33 -20.29 25.19
CA LEU A 149 10.68 -19.66 23.91
C LEU A 149 12.18 -19.74 23.62
N ASN A 150 13.03 -19.51 24.62
CA ASN A 150 14.49 -19.68 24.48
C ASN A 150 14.88 -21.12 24.12
N LYS A 151 14.19 -22.12 24.68
CA LYS A 151 14.40 -23.54 24.37
C LYS A 151 13.94 -23.88 22.96
N ILE A 152 12.76 -23.38 22.54
CA ILE A 152 12.26 -23.49 21.16
C ILE A 152 13.31 -22.94 20.17
N GLN A 153 13.82 -21.72 20.41
CA GLN A 153 14.81 -21.09 19.56
C GLN A 153 16.15 -21.86 19.53
N THR A 154 16.51 -22.53 20.62
CA THR A 154 17.74 -23.35 20.68
C THR A 154 17.59 -24.62 19.85
N VAL A 155 16.46 -25.33 19.97
CA VAL A 155 16.14 -26.48 19.11
C VAL A 155 16.06 -26.07 17.64
N GLN A 156 15.43 -24.93 17.34
CA GLN A 156 15.37 -24.39 15.99
C GLN A 156 16.77 -24.17 15.41
N ARG A 157 17.69 -23.53 16.17
CA ARG A 157 19.06 -23.29 15.71
C ARG A 157 19.80 -24.60 15.43
N ALA A 158 19.64 -25.62 16.28
CA ALA A 158 20.23 -26.93 16.06
C ALA A 158 19.70 -27.59 14.77
N MET A 159 18.38 -27.58 14.57
CA MET A 159 17.73 -28.09 13.35
C MET A 159 18.22 -27.36 12.09
N LEU A 160 18.30 -26.03 12.12
CA LEU A 160 18.75 -25.23 10.99
C LEU A 160 20.22 -25.46 10.66
N SER A 161 21.08 -25.66 11.66
CA SER A 161 22.48 -26.06 11.46
C SER A 161 22.58 -27.43 10.78
N GLY A 162 21.80 -28.41 11.24
CA GLY A 162 21.73 -29.74 10.61
C GLY A 162 21.27 -29.67 9.15
N MET A 163 20.19 -28.93 8.88
CA MET A 163 19.70 -28.73 7.50
C MET A 163 20.72 -27.97 6.63
N SER A 164 21.41 -26.97 7.18
CA SER A 164 22.45 -26.24 6.46
C SER A 164 23.61 -27.13 6.05
N TYR A 165 23.98 -28.12 6.88
CA TYR A 165 24.97 -29.12 6.53
C TYR A 165 24.49 -30.02 5.38
N CYS A 166 23.25 -30.50 5.42
CA CYS A 166 22.65 -31.26 4.31
C CYS A 166 22.65 -30.48 2.98
N ILE A 167 22.56 -29.15 3.03
CA ILE A 167 22.68 -28.28 1.85
C ILE A 167 24.12 -28.24 1.31
N THR A 168 25.16 -28.34 2.14
CA THR A 168 26.56 -28.31 1.66
C THR A 168 27.10 -29.67 1.24
N SER A 169 26.54 -30.74 1.80
CA SER A 169 27.01 -32.11 1.57
C SER A 169 26.45 -32.73 0.29
N GLU A 170 27.14 -33.72 -0.24
CA GLU A 170 26.63 -34.61 -1.29
C GLU A 170 25.69 -35.64 -0.65
N LEU A 171 24.41 -35.58 -1.01
CA LEU A 171 23.37 -36.46 -0.47
C LEU A 171 23.00 -37.51 -1.51
N SER A 172 22.69 -38.71 -1.04
CA SER A 172 22.12 -39.75 -1.90
C SER A 172 20.70 -39.39 -2.35
N ASP A 173 20.23 -40.05 -3.41
CA ASP A 173 18.90 -39.85 -3.97
C ASP A 173 17.75 -39.99 -2.95
N SER A 174 17.86 -40.98 -2.05
CA SER A 174 16.90 -41.21 -0.97
C SER A 174 16.94 -40.12 0.09
N GLN A 175 18.13 -39.63 0.44
CA GLN A 175 18.31 -38.54 1.40
C GLN A 175 17.75 -37.21 0.86
N VAL A 176 17.93 -36.94 -0.43
CA VAL A 176 17.33 -35.78 -1.11
C VAL A 176 15.80 -35.86 -1.08
N ARG A 177 15.22 -37.05 -1.31
CA ARG A 177 13.76 -37.22 -1.17
C ARG A 177 13.29 -36.96 0.27
N ALA A 178 14.01 -37.49 1.26
CA ALA A 178 13.66 -37.31 2.67
C ALA A 178 13.68 -35.82 3.07
N ILE A 179 14.71 -35.06 2.71
CA ILE A 179 14.77 -33.63 3.05
C ILE A 179 13.68 -32.82 2.34
N ILE A 180 13.41 -33.11 1.05
CA ILE A 180 12.36 -32.41 0.29
C ILE A 180 10.97 -32.73 0.86
N ALA A 181 10.72 -33.95 1.34
CA ALA A 181 9.46 -34.31 1.98
C ALA A 181 9.15 -33.46 3.22
N THR A 182 10.17 -32.95 3.90
CA THR A 182 10.00 -32.05 5.06
C THR A 182 9.70 -30.60 4.69
N CYS A 183 9.92 -30.18 3.44
CA CYS A 183 9.80 -28.79 3.02
C CYS A 183 8.38 -28.22 3.13
N ASN A 184 7.33 -29.02 2.93
CA ASN A 184 5.95 -28.54 3.11
C ASN A 184 5.70 -28.13 4.56
N ASN A 185 6.12 -28.96 5.52
CA ASN A 185 6.01 -28.67 6.95
C ASN A 185 6.90 -27.49 7.35
N LEU A 186 8.11 -27.41 6.78
CA LEU A 186 9.01 -26.28 7.01
C LEU A 186 8.41 -24.97 6.47
N GLY A 187 7.79 -24.98 5.29
CA GLY A 187 7.10 -23.82 4.71
C GLY A 187 5.93 -23.34 5.58
N ASN A 188 5.14 -24.27 6.11
CA ASN A 188 4.08 -23.94 7.07
C ASN A 188 4.65 -23.35 8.37
N LEU A 189 5.74 -23.90 8.88
CA LEU A 189 6.44 -23.36 10.05
C LEU A 189 6.98 -21.93 9.78
N CYS A 190 7.57 -21.68 8.61
CA CYS A 190 8.02 -20.35 8.22
C CYS A 190 6.88 -19.32 8.25
N ASN A 191 5.70 -19.70 7.74
CA ASN A 191 4.51 -18.85 7.73
C ASN A 191 3.99 -18.55 9.14
N LEU A 192 3.92 -19.56 10.00
CA LEU A 192 3.52 -19.40 11.39
C LEU A 192 4.45 -18.42 12.13
N VAL A 193 5.76 -18.66 12.05
CA VAL A 193 6.77 -17.89 12.78
C VAL A 193 6.84 -16.44 12.28
N MET A 194 6.56 -16.18 11.01
CA MET A 194 6.54 -14.81 10.48
C MET A 194 5.48 -13.92 11.14
N SER A 195 4.36 -14.50 11.61
CA SER A 195 3.37 -13.75 12.40
C SER A 195 3.79 -13.45 13.84
N LEU A 196 4.86 -14.08 14.34
CA LEU A 196 5.36 -13.95 15.70
C LEU A 196 6.66 -13.13 15.78
N ASP A 197 7.65 -13.52 14.98
CA ASP A 197 8.99 -12.92 14.97
C ASP A 197 9.57 -12.91 13.55
N LYS A 198 9.64 -11.69 12.98
CA LYS A 198 10.14 -11.45 11.63
C LYS A 198 11.63 -11.86 11.47
N VAL A 199 12.46 -11.76 12.52
CA VAL A 199 13.90 -12.09 12.48
C VAL A 199 14.11 -13.60 12.44
N ILE A 200 13.37 -14.34 13.27
CA ILE A 200 13.42 -15.81 13.30
C ILE A 200 12.89 -16.38 11.98
N ALA A 201 11.79 -15.81 11.47
CA ALA A 201 11.22 -16.20 10.18
C ALA A 201 12.24 -16.06 9.03
N VAL A 202 13.01 -14.98 8.98
CA VAL A 202 14.08 -14.78 7.97
C VAL A 202 15.10 -15.93 8.00
N GLN A 203 15.46 -16.47 9.17
CA GLN A 203 16.40 -17.58 9.28
C GLN A 203 15.82 -18.89 8.71
N LEU A 204 14.56 -19.19 9.05
CA LEU A 204 13.82 -20.35 8.54
C LEU A 204 13.66 -20.28 7.02
N TRP A 205 13.17 -19.15 6.51
CA TRP A 205 13.00 -18.90 5.08
C TRP A 205 14.32 -19.01 4.31
N ARG A 206 15.43 -18.55 4.88
CA ARG A 206 16.76 -18.67 4.27
C ARG A 206 17.16 -20.13 4.05
N ILE A 207 16.91 -21.02 5.01
CA ILE A 207 17.21 -22.45 4.88
C ILE A 207 16.23 -23.11 3.90
N PHE A 208 14.92 -22.89 4.07
CA PHE A 208 13.90 -23.39 3.16
C PHE A 208 14.24 -23.07 1.69
N THR A 209 14.54 -21.80 1.41
CA THR A 209 14.86 -21.34 0.05
C THR A 209 16.14 -21.95 -0.49
N LYS A 210 17.15 -22.19 0.36
CA LYS A 210 18.39 -22.87 -0.05
C LYS A 210 18.13 -24.32 -0.45
N ILE A 211 17.31 -25.06 0.31
CA ILE A 211 17.00 -26.47 0.01
C ILE A 211 16.29 -26.57 -1.34
N ILE A 212 15.19 -25.84 -1.51
CA ILE A 212 14.37 -25.91 -2.73
C ILE A 212 15.10 -25.35 -3.97
N SER A 213 16.04 -24.40 -3.79
CA SER A 213 16.88 -23.90 -4.87
C SER A 213 18.00 -24.87 -5.26
N LYS A 214 18.48 -25.71 -4.33
CA LYS A 214 19.48 -26.74 -4.61
C LYS A 214 18.89 -27.90 -5.41
N TYR A 215 17.61 -28.21 -5.20
CA TYR A 215 16.92 -29.34 -5.84
C TYR A 215 15.59 -28.92 -6.50
N PRO A 216 15.62 -28.02 -7.51
CA PRO A 216 14.41 -27.39 -8.05
C PRO A 216 13.44 -28.38 -8.71
N GLU A 217 13.93 -29.30 -9.55
CA GLU A 217 13.09 -30.27 -10.29
C GLU A 217 12.28 -31.16 -9.34
N ARG A 218 12.96 -31.78 -8.37
CA ARG A 218 12.30 -32.64 -7.36
C ARG A 218 11.38 -31.87 -6.41
N SER A 219 11.75 -30.62 -6.11
CA SER A 219 10.91 -29.76 -5.28
C SER A 219 9.61 -29.42 -5.99
N GLN A 220 9.62 -29.21 -7.31
CA GLN A 220 8.40 -28.95 -8.10
C GLN A 220 7.44 -30.14 -8.09
N GLU A 221 7.94 -31.37 -8.00
CA GLU A 221 7.11 -32.58 -7.96
C GLU A 221 6.47 -32.83 -6.58
N THR A 222 7.16 -32.46 -5.50
CA THR A 222 6.81 -32.89 -4.13
C THR A 222 6.25 -31.76 -3.26
N VAL A 223 6.73 -30.53 -3.45
CA VAL A 223 6.38 -29.38 -2.60
C VAL A 223 5.17 -28.66 -3.16
N SER A 224 4.13 -28.51 -2.34
CA SER A 224 2.95 -27.73 -2.69
C SER A 224 3.24 -26.25 -2.51
N MET A 225 3.72 -25.61 -3.58
CA MET A 225 4.16 -24.21 -3.52
C MET A 225 2.99 -23.20 -3.45
N ASP A 226 1.80 -23.55 -3.96
CA ASP A 226 0.64 -22.67 -3.96
C ASP A 226 0.25 -22.14 -2.55
N PRO A 227 0.03 -22.99 -1.53
CA PRO A 227 -0.30 -22.52 -0.18
C PRO A 227 0.83 -21.71 0.47
N ILE A 228 2.09 -22.10 0.21
CA ILE A 228 3.27 -21.40 0.75
C ILE A 228 3.36 -19.99 0.19
N ILE A 229 3.21 -19.83 -1.13
CA ILE A 229 3.25 -18.51 -1.78
C ILE A 229 2.04 -17.67 -1.41
N SER A 230 0.84 -18.25 -1.35
CA SER A 230 -0.37 -17.53 -0.95
C SER A 230 -0.26 -16.97 0.47
N SER A 231 0.31 -17.74 1.39
CA SER A 231 0.57 -17.29 2.76
C SER A 231 1.65 -16.22 2.83
N LEU A 232 2.78 -16.40 2.12
CA LEU A 232 3.83 -15.37 2.03
C LEU A 232 3.30 -14.04 1.48
N ILE A 233 2.48 -14.09 0.43
CA ILE A 233 1.81 -12.90 -0.12
C ILE A 233 0.93 -12.24 0.92
N SER A 234 0.12 -13.02 1.66
CA SER A 234 -0.78 -12.48 2.68
C SER A 234 0.00 -11.73 3.76
N GLN A 235 1.14 -12.28 4.19
CA GLN A 235 1.98 -11.63 5.21
C GLN A 235 2.72 -10.40 4.66
N ILE A 236 3.12 -10.40 3.38
CA ILE A 236 3.64 -9.17 2.73
C ILE A 236 2.55 -8.09 2.67
N LEU A 237 1.30 -8.48 2.39
CA LEU A 237 0.17 -7.56 2.38
C LEU A 237 -0.12 -6.97 3.76
N GLU A 238 0.00 -7.76 4.82
CA GLU A 238 -0.10 -7.27 6.20
C GLU A 238 0.97 -6.21 6.50
N ILE A 239 2.22 -6.42 6.06
CA ILE A 239 3.29 -5.40 6.18
C ILE A 239 2.94 -4.13 5.40
N VAL A 240 2.40 -4.26 4.18
CA VAL A 240 1.98 -3.12 3.36
C VAL A 240 0.84 -2.35 4.03
N ASP A 241 -0.15 -3.04 4.60
CA ASP A 241 -1.27 -2.42 5.30
C ASP A 241 -0.82 -1.76 6.62
N GLU A 242 0.15 -2.35 7.35
CA GLU A 242 0.80 -1.75 8.52
C GLU A 242 1.48 -0.43 8.14
N TYR A 243 2.31 -0.44 7.09
CA TYR A 243 3.01 0.77 6.65
C TYR A 243 2.07 1.83 6.10
N ARG A 244 1.00 1.42 5.42
CA ARG A 244 -0.07 2.32 4.98
C ARG A 244 -0.68 3.05 6.18
N CYS A 245 -0.99 2.35 7.27
CA CYS A 245 -1.53 2.97 8.48
C CYS A 245 -0.53 3.94 9.12
N LYS A 246 0.75 3.58 9.18
CA LYS A 246 1.84 4.47 9.68
C LYS A 246 1.95 5.73 8.82
N MET A 247 1.89 5.60 7.49
CA MET A 247 1.92 6.74 6.58
C MET A 247 0.69 7.65 6.70
N GLU A 248 -0.49 7.09 6.92
CA GLU A 248 -1.72 7.88 7.12
C GLU A 248 -1.77 8.58 8.49
N SER A 249 -1.00 8.10 9.47
CA SER A 249 -0.87 8.66 10.82
C SER A 249 0.38 9.52 11.04
N ASP A 250 1.18 9.76 9.99
CA ASP A 250 2.48 10.44 10.03
C ASP A 250 3.52 9.78 10.97
N GLU A 251 3.37 8.49 11.24
CA GLU A 251 4.37 7.69 11.97
C GLU A 251 5.58 7.36 11.09
N LEU A 252 6.77 7.31 11.69
CA LEU A 252 8.00 6.98 10.99
C LEU A 252 8.09 5.46 10.75
N ILE A 253 8.43 5.08 9.52
CA ILE A 253 8.76 3.70 9.17
C ILE A 253 10.28 3.54 9.26
N GLU A 254 10.75 2.59 10.06
CA GLU A 254 12.17 2.42 10.29
C GLU A 254 12.89 1.74 9.10
N GLU A 255 14.19 1.98 8.96
CA GLU A 255 15.00 1.34 7.91
C GLU A 255 15.04 -0.20 8.07
N SER A 256 15.01 -0.68 9.31
CA SER A 256 14.91 -2.10 9.68
C SER A 256 13.65 -2.75 9.09
N GLU A 257 12.52 -2.06 9.19
CA GLU A 257 11.23 -2.46 8.65
C GLU A 257 11.23 -2.48 7.12
N ILE A 258 11.80 -1.46 6.46
CA ILE A 258 11.95 -1.43 5.01
C ILE A 258 12.79 -2.62 4.52
N LYS A 259 13.88 -2.95 5.22
CA LYS A 259 14.72 -4.12 4.90
C LYS A 259 13.95 -5.44 4.99
N ILE A 260 13.05 -5.57 5.96
CA ILE A 260 12.19 -6.75 6.10
C ILE A 260 11.23 -6.88 4.91
N PHE A 261 10.57 -5.78 4.53
CA PHE A 261 9.72 -5.75 3.33
C PHE A 261 10.48 -6.14 2.06
N LEU A 262 11.69 -5.59 1.89
CA LEU A 262 12.57 -5.95 0.76
C LEU A 262 12.99 -7.41 0.80
N TYR A 263 13.27 -7.97 1.98
CA TYR A 263 13.63 -9.38 2.10
C TYR A 263 12.50 -10.29 1.63
N PHE A 264 11.27 -10.08 2.12
CA PHE A 264 10.13 -10.94 1.80
C PHE A 264 9.66 -10.79 0.35
N THR A 265 9.72 -9.58 -0.20
CA THR A 265 9.41 -9.35 -1.62
C THR A 265 10.46 -10.00 -2.53
N ASN A 266 11.75 -9.93 -2.17
CA ASN A 266 12.82 -10.65 -2.87
C ASN A 266 12.69 -12.18 -2.76
N LEU A 267 12.30 -12.67 -1.58
CA LEU A 267 12.00 -14.08 -1.37
C LEU A 267 10.86 -14.53 -2.29
N PHE A 268 9.76 -13.79 -2.33
CA PHE A 268 8.64 -14.06 -3.24
C PHE A 268 9.13 -14.13 -4.70
N MET A 269 9.91 -13.16 -5.16
CA MET A 269 10.46 -13.17 -6.52
C MET A 269 11.29 -14.41 -6.81
N LYS A 270 12.15 -14.81 -5.86
CA LYS A 270 12.99 -15.99 -6.01
C LYS A 270 12.15 -17.27 -6.09
N LEU A 271 11.17 -17.44 -5.19
CA LEU A 271 10.25 -18.58 -5.22
C LEU A 271 9.44 -18.61 -6.51
N PHE A 272 8.89 -17.48 -6.94
CA PHE A 272 8.13 -17.40 -8.16
C PHE A 272 8.99 -17.78 -9.38
N HIS A 273 10.21 -17.25 -9.50
CA HIS A 273 11.10 -17.60 -10.60
C HIS A 273 11.42 -19.10 -10.64
N THR A 274 11.69 -19.72 -9.48
CA THR A 274 12.00 -21.15 -9.42
C THR A 274 10.78 -22.05 -9.67
N PHE A 275 9.57 -21.60 -9.31
CA PHE A 275 8.38 -22.45 -9.26
C PHE A 275 7.22 -22.01 -10.17
N HIS A 276 7.38 -20.99 -11.02
CA HIS A 276 6.29 -20.40 -11.83
C HIS A 276 5.43 -21.43 -12.59
N ASN A 277 6.04 -22.49 -13.15
CA ASN A 277 5.32 -23.54 -13.89
C ASN A 277 4.44 -24.44 -13.01
N SER A 278 4.72 -24.50 -11.71
CA SER A 278 3.98 -25.32 -10.74
C SER A 278 2.83 -24.56 -10.05
N LEU A 279 2.77 -23.23 -10.20
CA LEU A 279 1.77 -22.38 -9.55
C LEU A 279 0.48 -22.37 -10.37
N ARG A 280 -0.56 -23.04 -9.86
CA ARG A 280 -1.84 -23.19 -10.57
C ARG A 280 -3.01 -22.54 -9.86
N LYS A 281 -2.92 -22.28 -8.54
CA LYS A 281 -4.05 -21.82 -7.73
C LYS A 281 -3.83 -20.46 -7.06
N SER A 282 -2.60 -19.96 -7.02
CA SER A 282 -2.24 -18.73 -6.29
C SER A 282 -2.49 -17.41 -7.06
N PHE A 283 -3.32 -17.43 -8.11
CA PHE A 283 -3.51 -16.25 -8.97
C PHE A 283 -4.23 -15.10 -8.28
N GLN A 284 -5.30 -15.37 -7.53
CA GLN A 284 -6.05 -14.34 -6.82
C GLN A 284 -5.18 -13.60 -5.78
N PRO A 285 -4.40 -14.30 -4.92
CA PRO A 285 -3.42 -13.64 -4.06
C PRO A 285 -2.40 -12.79 -4.82
N MET A 286 -1.85 -13.28 -5.94
CA MET A 286 -0.88 -12.52 -6.74
C MET A 286 -1.51 -11.26 -7.36
N LEU A 287 -2.76 -11.33 -7.80
CA LEU A 287 -3.48 -10.18 -8.34
C LEU A 287 -3.70 -9.12 -7.27
N LEU A 288 -4.19 -9.54 -6.09
CA LEU A 288 -4.36 -8.64 -4.95
C LEU A 288 -3.03 -8.01 -4.54
N PHE A 289 -1.95 -8.80 -4.54
CA PHE A 289 -0.60 -8.31 -4.26
C PHE A 289 -0.15 -7.23 -5.24
N ALA A 290 -0.28 -7.47 -6.55
CA ALA A 290 0.09 -6.49 -7.56
C ALA A 290 -0.73 -5.20 -7.45
N LEU A 291 -2.03 -5.31 -7.16
CA LEU A 291 -2.92 -4.16 -6.96
C LEU A 291 -2.55 -3.35 -5.72
N LYS A 292 -2.40 -4.01 -4.57
CA LYS A 292 -2.03 -3.36 -3.30
C LYS A 292 -0.63 -2.76 -3.35
N LEU A 293 0.32 -3.44 -4.01
CA LEU A 293 1.66 -2.89 -4.24
C LEU A 293 1.60 -1.63 -5.11
N SER A 294 0.76 -1.64 -6.16
CA SER A 294 0.57 -0.47 -7.04
C SER A 294 -0.10 0.69 -6.31
N ASP A 295 -1.08 0.42 -5.46
CA ASP A 295 -1.74 1.43 -4.61
C ASP A 295 -0.79 2.00 -3.56
N PHE A 296 -0.02 1.14 -2.89
CA PHE A 296 0.99 1.55 -1.92
C PHE A 296 2.07 2.43 -2.56
N LEU A 297 2.47 2.08 -3.78
CA LEU A 297 3.37 2.90 -4.56
C LEU A 297 2.76 4.27 -4.87
N LEU A 298 1.49 4.34 -5.30
CA LEU A 298 0.81 5.62 -5.51
C LEU A 298 0.71 6.46 -4.25
N LEU A 299 0.38 5.83 -3.13
CA LEU A 299 0.31 6.48 -1.83
C LEU A 299 1.65 7.11 -1.48
N SER A 300 2.76 6.40 -1.71
CA SER A 300 4.10 6.93 -1.45
C SER A 300 4.40 8.23 -2.20
N TYR A 301 3.79 8.46 -3.38
CA TYR A 301 3.90 9.70 -4.18
C TYR A 301 2.76 10.70 -3.95
N SER A 302 1.87 10.44 -2.99
CA SER A 302 0.76 11.34 -2.68
C SER A 302 1.29 12.65 -2.08
N PRO A 303 0.79 13.82 -2.51
CA PRO A 303 1.17 15.12 -1.93
C PRO A 303 0.68 15.31 -0.49
N GLU A 304 -0.24 14.44 -0.02
CA GLU A 304 -0.76 14.43 1.35
C GLU A 304 0.31 13.95 2.36
N ILE A 305 1.32 13.22 1.90
CA ILE A 305 2.37 12.65 2.75
C ILE A 305 3.57 13.58 2.72
N SER A 306 3.98 14.07 3.90
CA SER A 306 5.08 15.02 4.02
C SER A 306 6.40 14.42 3.51
N ASP A 307 7.18 15.19 2.74
CA ASP A 307 8.50 14.77 2.25
C ASP A 307 9.54 14.64 3.40
N GLU A 308 9.23 15.11 4.62
CA GLU A 308 10.15 15.17 5.76
C GLU A 308 10.29 13.81 6.52
N ASN A 309 9.38 12.84 6.33
CA ASN A 309 9.25 11.60 7.16
C ASN A 309 9.76 10.28 6.54
N SER A 310 10.97 10.25 5.96
CA SER A 310 11.58 9.05 5.32
C SER A 310 10.91 8.46 4.04
N PRO A 311 9.99 9.13 3.32
CA PRO A 311 9.27 8.48 2.23
C PRO A 311 10.17 8.15 1.02
N TRP A 312 11.36 8.73 0.89
CA TRP A 312 12.22 8.45 -0.28
C TRP A 312 12.77 7.01 -0.28
N GLN A 313 13.20 6.49 0.87
CA GLN A 313 13.73 5.12 0.95
C GLN A 313 12.63 4.11 0.69
N LEU A 314 11.45 4.37 1.25
CA LEU A 314 10.26 3.58 1.01
C LEU A 314 9.80 3.67 -0.45
N ARG A 315 9.70 4.88 -1.02
CA ARG A 315 9.39 5.11 -2.45
C ARG A 315 10.35 4.35 -3.35
N ALA A 316 11.65 4.38 -3.05
CA ALA A 316 12.67 3.65 -3.78
C ALA A 316 12.51 2.14 -3.62
N ALA A 317 12.30 1.66 -2.40
CA ALA A 317 12.10 0.24 -2.09
C ALA A 317 10.86 -0.31 -2.82
N VAL A 318 9.69 0.30 -2.60
CA VAL A 318 8.42 -0.10 -3.23
C VAL A 318 8.48 0.06 -4.75
N GLY A 319 9.08 1.15 -5.24
CA GLY A 319 9.25 1.40 -6.67
C GLY A 319 10.13 0.35 -7.34
N ASN A 320 11.25 -0.03 -6.73
CA ASN A 320 12.14 -1.09 -7.24
C ASN A 320 11.44 -2.45 -7.18
N THR A 321 10.77 -2.75 -6.07
CA THR A 321 9.98 -3.98 -5.93
C THR A 321 8.89 -4.09 -7.01
N ALA A 322 8.13 -3.02 -7.27
CA ALA A 322 7.11 -3.00 -8.32
C ALA A 322 7.73 -3.14 -9.72
N LYS A 323 8.85 -2.44 -10.00
CA LYS A 323 9.59 -2.57 -11.27
C LYS A 323 10.07 -3.99 -11.54
N SER A 324 10.38 -4.77 -10.49
CA SER A 324 10.84 -6.17 -10.64
C SER A 324 9.70 -7.19 -10.65
N ILE A 325 8.73 -7.06 -9.74
CA ILE A 325 7.65 -8.05 -9.56
C ILE A 325 6.62 -8.00 -10.67
N VAL A 326 6.19 -6.81 -11.08
CA VAL A 326 5.08 -6.66 -12.03
C VAL A 326 5.41 -7.32 -13.39
N PRO A 327 6.58 -7.06 -14.02
CA PRO A 327 6.96 -7.75 -15.25
C PRO A 327 7.12 -9.26 -15.08
N LEU A 328 7.63 -9.71 -13.91
CA LEU A 328 7.77 -11.13 -13.59
C LEU A 328 6.40 -11.81 -13.58
N LEU A 329 5.38 -11.18 -12.99
CA LEU A 329 4.02 -11.72 -12.97
C LEU A 329 3.39 -11.74 -14.38
N PHE A 330 3.65 -10.72 -15.22
CA PHE A 330 3.14 -10.67 -16.59
C PHE A 330 3.69 -11.77 -17.51
N SER A 331 4.84 -12.37 -17.17
CA SER A 331 5.35 -13.56 -17.89
C SER A 331 4.39 -14.74 -17.81
N ASN A 332 3.50 -14.77 -16.82
CA ASN A 332 2.44 -15.77 -16.71
C ASN A 332 1.20 -15.32 -17.51
N VAL A 333 0.88 -16.05 -18.58
CA VAL A 333 -0.25 -15.74 -19.50
C VAL A 333 -1.59 -15.70 -18.77
N THR A 334 -1.83 -16.61 -17.84
CA THR A 334 -3.07 -16.69 -17.06
C THR A 334 -3.24 -15.44 -16.21
N PHE A 335 -2.18 -15.02 -15.51
CA PHE A 335 -2.18 -13.79 -14.72
C PHE A 335 -2.44 -12.56 -15.58
N LEU A 336 -1.78 -12.46 -16.74
CA LEU A 336 -1.97 -11.37 -17.68
C LEU A 336 -3.43 -11.30 -18.17
N ASN A 337 -4.04 -12.45 -18.49
CA ASN A 337 -5.44 -12.52 -18.92
C ASN A 337 -6.40 -12.04 -17.84
N GLU A 338 -6.22 -12.50 -16.60
CA GLU A 338 -7.03 -12.08 -15.45
C GLU A 338 -6.99 -10.56 -15.24
N ILE A 339 -5.80 -9.94 -15.32
CA ILE A 339 -5.69 -8.48 -15.23
C ILE A 339 -6.47 -7.77 -16.34
N LEU A 340 -6.41 -8.29 -17.56
CA LEU A 340 -7.10 -7.68 -18.69
C LEU A 340 -8.62 -7.85 -18.63
N GLU A 341 -9.12 -8.92 -18.01
CA GLU A 341 -10.55 -9.17 -17.81
C GLU A 341 -11.11 -8.55 -16.52
N LEU A 342 -10.25 -8.11 -15.58
CA LEU A 342 -10.70 -7.54 -14.31
C LEU A 342 -11.60 -6.30 -14.52
N ASP A 343 -12.81 -6.31 -13.94
CA ASP A 343 -13.75 -5.18 -13.95
C ASP A 343 -13.58 -4.31 -12.68
N LYS A 344 -13.96 -3.03 -12.77
CA LYS A 344 -13.91 -2.05 -11.68
C LYS A 344 -14.69 -2.49 -10.44
N ASP A 345 -15.77 -3.24 -10.61
CA ASP A 345 -16.71 -3.54 -9.53
C ASP A 345 -16.12 -4.51 -8.49
N THR A 346 -14.97 -5.11 -8.78
CA THR A 346 -14.27 -6.02 -7.86
C THR A 346 -13.64 -5.31 -6.65
N LEU A 347 -12.96 -4.17 -6.84
CA LEU A 347 -12.21 -3.48 -5.77
C LEU A 347 -12.25 -1.94 -5.94
N PRO A 348 -13.35 -1.26 -5.57
CA PRO A 348 -13.54 0.17 -5.81
C PRO A 348 -12.47 1.08 -5.21
N HIS A 349 -11.88 0.69 -4.08
CA HIS A 349 -10.87 1.48 -3.37
C HIS A 349 -9.46 1.41 -4.00
N LEU A 350 -9.18 0.41 -4.84
CA LEU A 350 -7.89 0.21 -5.54
C LEU A 350 -7.97 0.58 -7.01
N TYR A 351 -8.94 1.39 -7.38
CA TYR A 351 -9.27 1.63 -8.76
C TYR A 351 -8.13 2.26 -9.59
N LEU A 352 -7.45 3.28 -9.07
CA LEU A 352 -6.34 3.91 -9.80
C LEU A 352 -5.16 2.94 -9.97
N ALA A 353 -4.87 2.15 -8.94
CA ALA A 353 -3.88 1.08 -9.00
C ALA A 353 -4.22 0.04 -10.07
N HIS A 354 -5.51 -0.32 -10.18
CA HIS A 354 -6.03 -1.22 -11.20
C HIS A 354 -5.83 -0.65 -12.62
N VAL A 355 -6.15 0.62 -12.84
CA VAL A 355 -5.92 1.30 -14.13
C VAL A 355 -4.44 1.24 -14.51
N LEU A 356 -3.54 1.59 -13.58
CA LEU A 356 -2.10 1.58 -13.84
C LEU A 356 -1.57 0.18 -14.11
N LEU A 357 -2.05 -0.83 -13.38
CA LEU A 357 -1.65 -2.21 -13.59
C LEU A 357 -2.11 -2.74 -14.97
N LYS A 358 -3.34 -2.43 -15.39
CA LYS A 358 -3.80 -2.75 -16.76
C LYS A 358 -2.95 -2.06 -17.81
N LEU A 359 -2.65 -0.78 -17.63
CA LEU A 359 -1.81 -0.04 -18.57
C LEU A 359 -0.38 -0.59 -18.65
N SER A 360 0.17 -1.03 -17.52
CA SER A 360 1.45 -1.72 -17.47
C SER A 360 1.41 -3.04 -18.25
N ALA A 361 0.32 -3.80 -18.10
CA ALA A 361 0.07 -5.02 -18.87
C ALA A 361 -0.04 -4.75 -20.38
N LEU A 362 -0.72 -3.66 -20.78
CA LEU A 362 -0.74 -3.23 -22.18
C LEU A 362 0.64 -2.89 -22.71
N GLY A 363 1.43 -2.16 -21.92
CA GLY A 363 2.83 -1.85 -22.25
C GLY A 363 3.67 -3.10 -22.47
N TYR A 364 3.54 -4.08 -21.55
CA TYR A 364 4.19 -5.39 -21.68
C TYR A 364 3.79 -6.11 -22.98
N MET A 365 2.50 -6.15 -23.31
CA MET A 365 2.03 -6.78 -24.55
C MET A 365 2.57 -6.11 -25.81
N VAL A 366 2.66 -4.77 -25.82
CA VAL A 366 3.21 -4.04 -26.99
C VAL A 366 4.66 -4.40 -27.24
N SER A 367 5.45 -4.57 -26.18
CA SER A 367 6.85 -5.01 -26.28
C SER A 367 6.96 -6.50 -26.65
N ASN A 368 6.00 -7.33 -26.26
CA ASN A 368 6.03 -8.78 -26.45
C ASN A 368 5.09 -9.24 -27.57
N LYS A 369 5.55 -9.14 -28.83
CA LYS A 369 4.74 -9.33 -30.05
C LYS A 369 4.00 -10.66 -30.16
N ASP A 370 4.45 -11.72 -29.49
CA ASP A 370 3.78 -13.01 -29.54
C ASP A 370 2.42 -13.00 -28.84
N PHE A 371 2.26 -12.20 -27.78
CA PHE A 371 0.97 -12.02 -27.09
C PHE A 371 -0.05 -11.22 -27.90
N MET A 372 0.40 -10.35 -28.81
CA MET A 372 -0.47 -9.48 -29.60
C MET A 372 -1.12 -10.19 -30.78
N LYS A 373 -0.54 -11.29 -31.28
CA LYS A 373 -1.04 -12.00 -32.47
C LYS A 373 -2.39 -12.69 -32.24
N GLU A 374 -2.67 -13.11 -31.00
CA GLU A 374 -3.82 -13.96 -30.67
C GLU A 374 -5.00 -13.18 -30.07
N LYS A 375 -4.85 -11.87 -29.82
CA LYS A 375 -5.85 -11.08 -29.09
C LYS A 375 -6.42 -9.90 -29.88
N ASN A 376 -7.72 -9.67 -29.68
CA ASN A 376 -8.43 -8.51 -30.22
C ASN A 376 -7.99 -7.23 -29.50
N SER A 377 -7.12 -6.45 -30.15
CA SER A 377 -6.54 -5.23 -29.57
C SER A 377 -7.61 -4.15 -29.33
N GLU A 378 -8.66 -4.12 -30.15
CA GLU A 378 -9.78 -3.20 -30.01
C GLU A 378 -10.58 -3.46 -28.73
N ASP A 379 -10.87 -4.73 -28.44
CA ASP A 379 -11.62 -5.16 -27.25
C ASP A 379 -10.84 -4.83 -25.97
N ILE A 380 -9.54 -5.17 -25.92
CA ILE A 380 -8.69 -4.89 -24.76
C ILE A 380 -8.60 -3.38 -24.49
N PHE A 381 -8.41 -2.58 -25.55
CA PHE A 381 -8.38 -1.13 -25.43
C PHE A 381 -9.70 -0.62 -24.83
N MET A 382 -10.84 -1.08 -25.35
CA MET A 382 -12.15 -0.64 -24.86
C MET A 382 -12.46 -1.10 -23.44
N LYS A 383 -12.09 -2.32 -23.05
CA LYS A 383 -12.19 -2.80 -21.66
C LYS A 383 -11.38 -1.90 -20.71
N THR A 384 -10.18 -1.52 -21.11
CA THR A 384 -9.32 -0.64 -20.29
C THR A 384 -9.90 0.78 -20.19
N VAL A 385 -10.45 1.31 -21.29
CA VAL A 385 -11.16 2.61 -21.29
C VAL A 385 -12.46 2.55 -20.47
N ALA A 386 -13.18 1.43 -20.49
CA ALA A 386 -14.43 1.26 -19.73
C ALA A 386 -14.20 1.31 -18.22
N VAL A 387 -13.09 0.73 -17.74
CA VAL A 387 -12.66 0.87 -16.35
C VAL A 387 -12.52 2.36 -16.02
N LEU A 388 -11.75 3.10 -16.83
CA LEU A 388 -11.53 4.55 -16.70
C LEU A 388 -12.80 5.41 -16.66
N ASN A 389 -13.83 5.03 -17.43
CA ASN A 389 -15.06 5.82 -17.54
C ASN A 389 -15.86 5.89 -16.24
N LYS A 390 -15.69 4.90 -15.35
CA LYS A 390 -16.41 4.85 -14.08
C LYS A 390 -15.81 5.82 -13.03
N ASN A 391 -14.90 6.74 -13.40
CA ASN A 391 -14.22 7.68 -12.48
C ASN A 391 -15.17 8.51 -11.62
N ASP A 392 -14.84 8.68 -10.34
CA ASP A 392 -15.44 9.73 -9.50
C ASP A 392 -14.57 11.00 -9.43
N LEU A 393 -15.11 12.07 -8.84
CA LEU A 393 -14.41 13.36 -8.73
C LEU A 393 -13.10 13.26 -7.92
N ARG A 394 -13.05 12.36 -6.92
CA ARG A 394 -11.86 12.18 -6.07
C ARG A 394 -10.75 11.49 -6.86
N GLU A 395 -11.10 10.53 -7.70
CA GLU A 395 -10.20 9.86 -8.64
C GLU A 395 -9.64 10.86 -9.66
N ASP A 396 -10.50 11.74 -10.20
CA ASP A 396 -10.08 12.80 -11.13
C ASP A 396 -9.07 13.78 -10.50
N ILE A 397 -9.23 14.12 -9.21
CA ILE A 397 -8.24 14.93 -8.47
C ILE A 397 -6.91 14.17 -8.37
N LYS A 398 -6.94 12.89 -7.99
CA LYS A 398 -5.72 12.08 -7.87
C LYS A 398 -4.95 12.00 -9.20
N PHE A 399 -5.64 11.90 -10.33
CA PHE A 399 -5.02 11.86 -11.66
C PHE A 399 -4.19 13.11 -11.96
N THR A 400 -4.61 14.27 -11.46
CA THR A 400 -3.96 15.55 -11.74
C THR A 400 -2.93 15.94 -10.69
N CYS A 401 -3.15 15.56 -9.42
CA CYS A 401 -2.32 15.98 -8.30
C CYS A 401 -1.14 15.05 -8.01
N ILE A 402 -1.30 13.73 -8.17
CA ILE A 402 -0.23 12.77 -7.90
C ILE A 402 0.77 12.80 -9.05
N LYS A 403 2.06 12.97 -8.73
CA LYS A 403 3.14 12.93 -9.72
C LYS A 403 4.02 11.71 -9.48
N ILE A 404 4.14 10.88 -10.50
CA ILE A 404 4.94 9.64 -10.48
C ILE A 404 6.09 9.75 -11.48
N PRO A 405 7.19 9.01 -11.30
CA PRO A 405 8.25 8.94 -12.29
C PRO A 405 7.67 8.50 -13.63
N SER A 406 8.09 9.16 -14.71
CA SER A 406 7.61 8.85 -16.06
C SER A 406 7.81 7.37 -16.43
N SER A 407 8.88 6.75 -15.95
CA SER A 407 9.24 5.34 -16.11
C SER A 407 8.45 4.34 -15.25
N MET A 408 7.74 4.81 -14.23
CA MET A 408 6.95 3.94 -13.35
C MET A 408 5.91 3.17 -14.15
N PHE A 409 5.70 1.88 -13.88
CA PHE A 409 4.77 1.01 -14.63
C PHE A 409 5.03 0.89 -16.14
N GLN A 410 6.13 1.43 -16.66
CA GLN A 410 6.57 1.15 -18.04
C GLN A 410 7.41 -0.12 -18.05
N TYR A 411 7.06 -1.06 -18.93
CA TYR A 411 7.98 -2.13 -19.28
C TYR A 411 9.14 -1.51 -20.07
N LEU A 412 10.35 -1.56 -19.51
CA LEU A 412 11.57 -1.10 -20.16
C LEU A 412 12.30 -2.32 -20.73
N GLU A 413 12.60 -2.30 -22.02
CA GLU A 413 13.61 -3.21 -22.57
C GLU A 413 14.97 -2.85 -21.92
N SER A 414 15.77 -3.86 -21.61
CA SER A 414 17.04 -3.69 -20.91
C SER A 414 17.94 -2.67 -21.60
N GLY A 415 18.19 -1.52 -20.96
CA GLY A 415 19.15 -0.51 -21.42
C GLY A 415 18.59 0.90 -21.66
N GLU A 416 17.27 1.12 -21.67
CA GLU A 416 16.70 2.47 -21.80
C GLU A 416 16.67 3.22 -20.45
N GLN A 417 17.55 4.23 -20.30
CA GLN A 417 17.46 5.21 -19.21
C GLN A 417 16.60 6.40 -19.66
N TYR A 418 15.38 6.50 -19.12
CA TYR A 418 14.62 7.75 -19.19
C TYR A 418 15.12 8.71 -18.10
N ASN A 419 15.13 10.02 -18.40
CA ASN A 419 15.18 11.04 -17.36
C ASN A 419 14.00 10.82 -16.41
N GLU A 420 14.27 10.61 -15.12
CA GLU A 420 13.27 10.37 -14.07
C GLU A 420 12.52 11.67 -13.71
N GLU A 421 11.86 12.28 -14.69
CA GLU A 421 10.97 13.40 -14.44
C GLU A 421 9.65 12.90 -13.82
N LEU A 422 9.20 13.59 -12.75
CA LEU A 422 7.91 13.35 -12.13
C LEU A 422 6.79 13.96 -12.98
N VAL A 423 5.93 13.10 -13.53
CA VAL A 423 4.80 13.49 -14.37
C VAL A 423 3.49 13.21 -13.65
N PRO A 424 2.43 14.01 -13.86
CA PRO A 424 1.10 13.70 -13.34
C PRO A 424 0.63 12.32 -13.79
N VAL A 425 -0.12 11.61 -12.94
CA VAL A 425 -0.72 10.31 -13.28
C VAL A 425 -1.55 10.39 -14.57
N TYR A 426 -2.29 11.49 -14.79
CA TYR A 426 -2.99 11.80 -16.04
C TYR A 426 -2.07 11.67 -17.26
N HIS A 427 -0.88 12.28 -17.17
CA HIS A 427 0.07 12.30 -18.28
C HIS A 427 0.63 10.89 -18.54
N HIS A 428 0.93 10.17 -17.47
CA HIS A 428 1.36 8.78 -17.57
C HIS A 428 0.30 7.89 -18.27
N ILE A 429 -0.96 7.98 -17.82
CA ILE A 429 -2.10 7.26 -18.41
C ILE A 429 -2.25 7.58 -19.89
N TYR A 430 -2.23 8.88 -20.24
CA TYR A 430 -2.31 9.35 -21.61
C TYR A 430 -1.21 8.73 -22.49
N ILE A 431 0.05 8.74 -22.05
CA ILE A 431 1.16 8.16 -22.83
C ILE A 431 0.92 6.68 -23.10
N GLN A 432 0.52 5.90 -22.09
CA GLN A 432 0.33 4.45 -22.26
C GLN A 432 -0.80 4.15 -23.24
N PHE A 433 -1.95 4.80 -23.11
CA PHE A 433 -3.04 4.66 -24.06
C PHE A 433 -2.66 5.12 -25.47
N ALA A 434 -1.94 6.24 -25.57
CA ALA A 434 -1.46 6.76 -26.84
C ALA A 434 -0.52 5.76 -27.53
N LYS A 435 0.44 5.19 -26.78
CA LYS A 435 1.34 4.12 -27.26
C LYS A 435 0.57 2.89 -27.73
N TYR A 436 -0.37 2.37 -26.93
CA TYR A 436 -1.16 1.20 -27.29
C TYR A 436 -2.09 1.47 -28.49
N SER A 437 -2.71 2.65 -28.59
CA SER A 437 -3.62 2.98 -29.70
C SER A 437 -2.96 2.86 -31.08
N LYS A 438 -1.63 3.03 -31.17
CA LYS A 438 -0.86 2.87 -32.41
C LYS A 438 -0.81 1.43 -32.92
N THR A 439 -0.97 0.43 -32.04
CA THR A 439 -0.99 -0.98 -32.46
C THR A 439 -2.32 -1.36 -33.11
N ILE A 440 -3.37 -0.57 -32.91
CA ILE A 440 -4.69 -0.78 -33.51
C ILE A 440 -4.67 -0.24 -34.94
N SER A 441 -5.03 -1.08 -35.92
CA SER A 441 -5.14 -0.65 -37.33
C SER A 441 -6.17 0.46 -37.53
N ASP A 442 -6.08 1.24 -38.62
CA ASP A 442 -7.05 2.31 -38.91
C ASP A 442 -8.50 1.76 -39.00
N ILE A 443 -8.67 0.55 -39.56
CA ILE A 443 -9.96 -0.15 -39.66
C ILE A 443 -10.46 -0.62 -38.29
N GLY A 444 -9.55 -1.15 -37.46
CA GLY A 444 -9.87 -1.55 -36.09
C GLY A 444 -10.32 -0.35 -35.25
N PHE A 445 -9.59 0.76 -35.36
CA PHE A 445 -9.87 1.98 -34.61
C PHE A 445 -11.24 2.56 -34.99
N GLU A 446 -11.62 2.52 -36.27
CA GLU A 446 -12.95 2.95 -36.74
C GLU A 446 -14.10 2.20 -36.02
N LYS A 447 -13.92 0.92 -35.67
CA LYS A 447 -14.95 0.15 -34.94
C LYS A 447 -15.17 0.68 -33.51
N ILE A 448 -14.15 1.26 -32.88
CA ILE A 448 -14.22 1.74 -31.50
C ILE A 448 -14.50 3.25 -31.39
N GLU A 449 -14.33 4.02 -32.48
CA GLU A 449 -14.60 5.47 -32.50
C GLU A 449 -16.02 5.82 -32.03
N GLY A 450 -17.03 5.04 -32.45
CA GLY A 450 -18.41 5.26 -32.00
C GLY A 450 -18.60 5.10 -30.49
N HIS A 451 -17.84 4.21 -29.86
CA HIS A 451 -17.83 4.04 -28.41
C HIS A 451 -17.07 5.17 -27.72
N LEU A 452 -15.90 5.55 -28.23
CA LEU A 452 -15.13 6.70 -27.73
C LEU A 452 -15.94 7.99 -27.79
N LEU A 453 -16.74 8.18 -28.82
CA LEU A 453 -17.62 9.33 -28.95
C LEU A 453 -18.74 9.35 -27.91
N LYS A 454 -19.38 8.20 -27.65
CA LYS A 454 -20.36 8.05 -26.57
C LYS A 454 -19.73 8.37 -25.21
N LEU A 455 -18.51 7.90 -24.97
CA LEU A 455 -17.78 8.14 -23.73
C LEU A 455 -17.36 9.61 -23.57
N LEU A 456 -16.88 10.25 -24.64
CA LEU A 456 -16.58 11.68 -24.68
C LEU A 456 -17.80 12.52 -24.23
N VAL A 457 -19.00 12.10 -24.62
CA VAL A 457 -20.24 12.81 -24.29
C VAL A 457 -20.74 12.50 -22.88
N SER A 458 -20.55 11.28 -22.38
CA SER A 458 -21.17 10.80 -21.13
C SER A 458 -20.25 10.81 -19.90
N SER A 459 -18.93 10.94 -20.07
CA SER A 459 -17.94 10.84 -18.98
C SER A 459 -17.73 12.14 -18.19
N SER A 460 -16.82 12.14 -17.21
CA SER A 460 -16.34 13.37 -16.55
C SER A 460 -15.57 14.27 -17.52
N ASP A 461 -15.36 15.54 -17.16
CA ASP A 461 -14.62 16.47 -18.02
C ASP A 461 -13.17 16.03 -18.21
N LEU A 462 -12.50 15.56 -17.15
CA LEU A 462 -11.13 15.05 -17.22
C LEU A 462 -11.04 13.85 -18.18
N MET A 463 -11.98 12.91 -18.05
CA MET A 463 -12.06 11.75 -18.92
C MET A 463 -12.35 12.12 -20.37
N SER A 464 -13.20 13.12 -20.60
CA SER A 464 -13.48 13.63 -21.94
C SER A 464 -12.23 14.26 -22.58
N VAL A 465 -11.41 14.98 -21.79
CA VAL A 465 -10.13 15.53 -22.27
C VAL A 465 -9.14 14.41 -22.56
N LEU A 466 -9.04 13.39 -21.70
CA LEU A 466 -8.18 12.22 -21.91
C LEU A 466 -8.53 11.47 -23.19
N ILE A 467 -9.82 11.16 -23.40
CA ILE A 467 -10.32 10.51 -24.62
C ILE A 467 -9.98 11.37 -25.85
N SER A 468 -10.20 12.68 -25.76
CA SER A 468 -9.85 13.61 -26.83
C SER A 468 -8.35 13.60 -27.12
N ASP A 469 -7.49 13.57 -26.10
CA ASP A 469 -6.04 13.52 -26.25
C ASP A 469 -5.58 12.23 -26.94
N ILE A 470 -6.10 11.08 -26.52
CA ILE A 470 -5.79 9.76 -27.11
C ILE A 470 -6.23 9.72 -28.57
N TRP A 471 -7.45 10.18 -28.87
CA TRP A 471 -7.99 10.19 -30.23
C TRP A 471 -7.19 11.11 -31.16
N ILE A 472 -6.85 12.32 -30.70
CA ILE A 472 -6.01 13.25 -31.45
C ILE A 472 -4.62 12.65 -31.69
N TYR A 473 -4.01 12.01 -30.69
CA TYR A 473 -2.74 11.34 -30.87
C TYR A 473 -2.82 10.25 -31.94
N ARG A 474 -3.84 9.39 -31.89
CA ARG A 474 -4.03 8.32 -32.88
C ARG A 474 -4.15 8.88 -34.30
N LEU A 475 -4.96 9.94 -34.47
CA LEU A 475 -5.17 10.59 -35.76
C LEU A 475 -3.88 11.21 -36.32
N ARG A 476 -3.01 11.76 -35.45
CA ARG A 476 -1.70 12.28 -35.87
C ARG A 476 -0.75 11.19 -36.36
N CYS A 477 -0.99 9.94 -35.98
CA CYS A 477 -0.23 8.78 -36.43
C CYS A 477 -0.89 8.07 -37.63
N SER A 478 -2.10 8.48 -38.04
CA SER A 478 -2.80 7.95 -39.21
C SER A 478 -2.46 8.71 -40.49
N SER A 479 -2.93 8.19 -41.63
CA SER A 479 -2.83 8.90 -42.91
C SER A 479 -3.71 10.16 -42.94
N VAL A 480 -3.30 11.17 -43.73
CA VAL A 480 -4.09 12.39 -43.98
C VAL A 480 -5.48 12.05 -44.54
N LYS A 481 -5.57 11.01 -45.39
CA LYS A 481 -6.83 10.51 -45.95
C LYS A 481 -7.78 10.03 -44.86
N TYR A 482 -7.26 9.27 -43.88
CA TYR A 482 -8.05 8.81 -42.74
C TYR A 482 -8.53 9.99 -41.89
N LEU A 483 -7.62 10.91 -41.51
CA LEU A 483 -7.98 12.10 -40.75
C LEU A 483 -9.08 12.93 -41.44
N HIS A 484 -8.95 13.16 -42.75
CA HIS A 484 -9.96 13.86 -43.55
C HIS A 484 -11.32 13.16 -43.48
N ALA A 485 -11.36 11.85 -43.75
CA ALA A 485 -12.60 11.06 -43.70
C ALA A 485 -13.28 11.12 -42.32
N ARG A 486 -12.49 11.05 -41.24
CA ARG A 486 -13.02 11.13 -39.87
C ARG A 486 -13.57 12.52 -39.55
N VAL A 487 -12.85 13.59 -39.90
CA VAL A 487 -13.34 14.97 -39.73
C VAL A 487 -14.66 15.15 -40.46
N THR A 488 -14.77 14.73 -41.72
CA THR A 488 -16.01 14.82 -42.50
C THR A 488 -17.16 14.00 -41.87
N SER A 489 -16.88 12.82 -41.32
CA SER A 489 -17.86 11.99 -40.61
C SER A 489 -18.36 12.66 -39.31
N LEU A 490 -17.43 13.17 -38.49
CA LEU A 490 -17.77 13.93 -37.28
C LEU A 490 -18.49 15.24 -37.61
N LEU A 491 -18.24 15.87 -38.75
CA LEU A 491 -18.98 17.06 -39.17
C LEU A 491 -20.43 16.75 -39.49
N LYS A 492 -20.70 15.67 -40.23
CA LYS A 492 -22.07 15.22 -40.50
C LYS A 492 -22.85 14.95 -39.21
N SER A 493 -22.17 14.37 -38.22
CA SER A 493 -22.75 14.09 -36.90
C SER A 493 -22.83 15.34 -36.01
N PHE A 494 -21.96 16.34 -36.19
CA PHE A 494 -21.99 17.61 -35.43
C PHE A 494 -23.31 18.35 -35.60
N LEU A 495 -23.89 18.31 -36.80
CA LEU A 495 -25.19 18.91 -37.11
C LEU A 495 -26.31 18.37 -36.20
N GLN A 496 -26.16 17.14 -35.69
CA GLN A 496 -27.12 16.51 -34.79
C GLN A 496 -26.85 16.81 -33.30
N PHE A 497 -25.63 17.22 -32.95
CA PHE A 497 -25.18 17.43 -31.56
C PHE A 497 -24.60 18.83 -31.29
N GLN A 498 -25.07 19.85 -32.00
CA GLN A 498 -24.50 21.21 -31.96
C GLN A 498 -24.38 21.82 -30.54
N SER A 499 -25.21 21.38 -29.59
CA SER A 499 -25.21 21.83 -28.20
C SER A 499 -24.08 21.23 -27.34
N ASN A 500 -23.43 20.14 -27.77
CA ASN A 500 -22.41 19.48 -26.97
C ASN A 500 -21.03 20.16 -27.10
N LEU A 501 -20.60 20.84 -26.02
CA LEU A 501 -19.33 21.57 -25.99
C LEU A 501 -18.10 20.68 -26.16
N ARG A 502 -18.12 19.45 -25.63
CA ARG A 502 -16.98 18.50 -25.70
C ARG A 502 -16.75 18.01 -27.11
N TYR A 503 -17.86 17.70 -27.80
CA TYR A 503 -17.84 17.38 -29.23
C TYR A 503 -17.25 18.51 -30.07
N LYS A 504 -17.74 19.74 -29.84
CA LYS A 504 -17.26 20.95 -30.52
C LYS A 504 -15.76 21.17 -30.30
N TYR A 505 -15.27 20.89 -29.09
CA TYR A 505 -13.86 21.02 -28.74
C TYR A 505 -12.99 19.97 -29.46
N LEU A 506 -13.39 18.70 -29.47
CA LEU A 506 -12.69 17.64 -30.20
C LEU A 506 -12.58 17.99 -31.70
N LEU A 507 -13.70 18.38 -32.32
CA LEU A 507 -13.73 18.75 -33.73
C LEU A 507 -12.78 19.92 -34.05
N ARG A 508 -12.79 20.97 -33.21
CA ARG A 508 -11.85 22.09 -33.34
C ARG A 508 -10.39 21.65 -33.24
N ARG A 509 -10.07 20.69 -32.38
CA ARG A 509 -8.71 20.15 -32.28
C ARG A 509 -8.33 19.36 -33.53
N MET A 510 -9.22 18.55 -34.08
CA MET A 510 -8.97 17.76 -35.29
C MET A 510 -8.71 18.66 -36.51
N LEU A 511 -9.50 19.72 -36.68
CA LEU A 511 -9.33 20.69 -37.79
C LEU A 511 -7.93 21.31 -37.84
N LYS A 512 -7.26 21.48 -36.68
CA LYS A 512 -5.89 22.02 -36.61
C LYS A 512 -4.81 21.09 -37.18
N PHE A 513 -5.11 19.79 -37.31
CA PHE A 513 -4.17 18.80 -37.82
C PHE A 513 -4.35 18.50 -39.31
N LEU A 514 -5.40 19.05 -39.95
CA LEU A 514 -5.55 18.96 -41.39
C LEU A 514 -4.52 19.86 -42.10
N PRO A 515 -3.93 19.39 -43.21
CA PRO A 515 -3.18 20.24 -44.12
C PRO A 515 -4.02 21.44 -44.58
N LYS A 516 -3.37 22.59 -44.82
CA LYS A 516 -4.06 23.86 -45.11
C LYS A 516 -4.94 23.77 -46.35
N ASP A 517 -4.45 23.12 -47.40
CA ASP A 517 -5.10 22.84 -48.68
C ASP A 517 -6.38 21.99 -48.50
N VAL A 518 -6.29 20.94 -47.67
CA VAL A 518 -7.44 20.08 -47.35
C VAL A 518 -8.46 20.84 -46.50
N LEU A 519 -8.00 21.63 -45.54
CA LEU A 519 -8.85 22.45 -44.68
C LEU A 519 -9.59 23.53 -45.48
N THR A 520 -8.93 24.18 -46.45
CA THR A 520 -9.57 25.16 -47.33
C THR A 520 -10.68 24.55 -48.17
N GLY A 521 -10.44 23.37 -48.78
CA GLY A 521 -11.49 22.66 -49.53
C GLY A 521 -12.69 22.30 -48.64
N LEU A 522 -12.44 21.81 -47.43
CA LEU A 522 -13.49 21.50 -46.44
C LEU A 522 -14.31 22.73 -46.01
N LEU A 523 -13.65 23.89 -45.89
CA LEU A 523 -14.30 25.16 -45.52
C LEU A 523 -15.10 25.77 -46.67
N GLU A 524 -14.73 25.48 -47.91
CA GLU A 524 -15.48 25.85 -49.11
C GLU A 524 -16.72 24.97 -49.27
N GLU A 525 -16.62 23.68 -48.96
CA GLU A 525 -17.75 22.74 -48.99
C GLU A 525 -18.76 22.94 -47.85
N GLN A 526 -18.34 23.43 -46.68
CA GLN A 526 -19.21 23.61 -45.52
C GLN A 526 -19.08 24.99 -44.85
N ASN A 527 -19.92 25.94 -45.28
CA ASN A 527 -19.91 27.33 -44.79
C ASN A 527 -20.10 27.47 -43.26
N GLU A 528 -20.81 26.55 -42.61
CA GLU A 528 -21.02 26.57 -41.14
C GLU A 528 -19.72 26.43 -40.32
N LEU A 529 -18.66 25.87 -40.92
CA LEU A 529 -17.35 25.69 -40.28
C LEU A 529 -16.58 27.00 -40.09
N LYS A 530 -16.86 28.04 -40.89
CA LYS A 530 -16.15 29.32 -40.82
C LYS A 530 -16.27 29.92 -39.40
N HIS A 531 -17.43 29.80 -38.77
CA HIS A 531 -17.68 30.26 -37.40
C HIS A 531 -16.97 29.43 -36.31
N LEU A 532 -16.64 28.16 -36.58
CA LEU A 532 -15.94 27.29 -35.63
C LEU A 532 -14.45 27.63 -35.52
N ILE A 533 -13.82 28.06 -36.62
CA ILE A 533 -12.40 28.38 -36.75
C ILE A 533 -12.10 29.85 -36.39
N GLN A 534 -13.03 30.77 -36.67
CA GLN A 534 -12.87 32.22 -36.44
C GLN A 534 -12.86 32.65 -34.95
N ASN A 535 -13.04 31.74 -34.00
CA ASN A 535 -12.97 32.02 -32.56
C ASN A 535 -11.68 31.45 -31.97
N PRO A 536 -10.58 32.22 -31.90
CA PRO A 536 -9.27 31.75 -31.45
C PRO A 536 -9.22 31.79 -29.93
N ASN A 537 -10.01 30.97 -29.24
CA ASN A 537 -9.64 30.63 -27.87
C ASN A 537 -8.31 29.88 -27.98
N LYS A 538 -7.25 30.42 -27.36
CA LYS A 538 -5.93 29.79 -27.27
C LYS A 538 -6.09 28.42 -26.63
N VAL A 539 -6.30 27.39 -27.44
CA VAL A 539 -6.15 26.01 -27.00
C VAL A 539 -4.66 25.77 -26.88
N THR A 540 -4.13 26.02 -25.69
CA THR A 540 -2.74 25.75 -25.32
C THR A 540 -2.44 24.26 -25.49
N HIS A 541 -1.33 23.97 -26.16
CA HIS A 541 -0.92 22.63 -26.54
C HIS A 541 -0.01 21.99 -25.47
N ARG A 542 -0.09 20.66 -25.39
CA ARG A 542 1.00 19.66 -25.28
C ARG A 542 1.33 19.10 -23.89
N TYR A 543 1.29 19.88 -22.81
CA TYR A 543 1.49 19.36 -21.44
C TYR A 543 0.66 20.09 -20.36
N GLY A 544 -0.27 20.95 -20.75
CA GLY A 544 -1.24 21.49 -19.82
C GLY A 544 -2.47 20.58 -19.80
N ILE A 545 -2.79 20.04 -18.63
CA ILE A 545 -4.18 20.16 -18.15
C ILE A 545 -4.56 21.59 -18.56
N PRO A 546 -5.59 21.82 -19.40
CA PRO A 546 -6.04 23.19 -19.60
C PRO A 546 -6.15 23.71 -18.19
N ASP A 547 -5.36 24.74 -17.82
CA ASP A 547 -5.45 25.38 -16.50
C ASP A 547 -6.92 25.27 -16.16
N LEU A 548 -7.32 24.43 -15.17
CA LEU A 548 -8.75 24.24 -14.96
C LEU A 548 -9.36 25.64 -14.81
N ILE A 549 -8.56 26.55 -14.24
CA ILE A 549 -8.59 28.01 -14.17
C ILE A 549 -8.79 28.80 -15.50
N THR A 550 -8.34 28.34 -16.66
CA THR A 550 -8.50 29.04 -17.97
C THR A 550 -9.53 28.42 -18.92
N LEU A 551 -9.89 27.14 -18.80
CA LEU A 551 -11.19 26.68 -19.35
C LEU A 551 -12.37 27.24 -18.53
N GLN A 552 -12.12 27.57 -17.27
CA GLN A 552 -13.08 28.16 -16.32
C GLN A 552 -13.50 29.60 -16.60
N LYS A 553 -12.73 30.38 -17.38
CA LYS A 553 -13.02 31.82 -17.58
C LYS A 553 -14.30 32.14 -18.37
N ASN A 554 -15.03 31.17 -18.91
CA ASN A 554 -16.27 31.43 -19.64
C ASN A 554 -17.43 30.55 -19.17
N LYS A 555 -18.42 31.20 -18.54
CA LYS A 555 -19.76 30.71 -18.15
C LYS A 555 -19.86 29.56 -17.14
N ASP A 556 -18.95 28.59 -17.10
CA ASP A 556 -19.09 27.42 -16.20
C ASP A 556 -18.65 27.64 -14.75
N ASP A 557 -17.75 28.59 -14.46
CA ASP A 557 -17.43 28.99 -13.07
C ASP A 557 -18.68 29.41 -12.32
N SER A 558 -19.57 30.16 -12.97
CA SER A 558 -20.84 30.55 -12.38
C SER A 558 -21.74 29.35 -12.09
N GLN A 559 -21.70 28.30 -12.93
CA GLN A 559 -22.51 27.10 -12.74
C GLN A 559 -21.95 26.19 -11.64
N ILE A 560 -20.63 25.97 -11.60
CA ILE A 560 -19.98 25.21 -10.54
C ILE A 560 -20.11 25.97 -9.22
N LEU A 561 -19.87 27.28 -9.20
CA LEU A 561 -20.09 28.13 -8.03
C LEU A 561 -21.56 28.10 -7.61
N ASN A 562 -22.52 28.10 -8.54
CA ASN A 562 -23.93 27.91 -8.23
C ASN A 562 -24.23 26.51 -7.68
N MET A 563 -23.65 25.43 -8.22
CA MET A 563 -23.82 24.07 -7.68
C MET A 563 -23.22 23.93 -6.28
N VAL A 564 -22.06 24.54 -6.06
CA VAL A 564 -21.35 24.59 -4.79
C VAL A 564 -22.15 25.43 -3.78
N ALA A 565 -22.69 26.59 -4.18
CA ALA A 565 -23.57 27.42 -3.37
C ALA A 565 -24.93 26.76 -3.09
N LEU A 566 -25.51 26.04 -4.05
CA LEU A 566 -26.74 25.26 -3.88
C LEU A 566 -26.51 24.08 -2.92
N SER A 567 -25.35 23.44 -3.00
CA SER A 567 -24.94 22.40 -2.06
C SER A 567 -24.75 22.99 -0.67
N LEU A 568 -24.13 24.17 -0.55
CA LEU A 568 -23.97 24.90 0.70
C LEU A 568 -25.31 25.22 1.38
N ASN A 569 -26.33 25.62 0.61
CA ASN A 569 -27.66 25.91 1.14
C ASN A 569 -28.34 24.69 1.80
N LYS A 570 -27.89 23.46 1.49
CA LYS A 570 -28.35 22.23 2.14
C LYS A 570 -27.68 21.97 3.49
N PHE A 571 -26.58 22.67 3.80
CA PHE A 571 -25.78 22.51 5.02
C PHE A 571 -26.17 23.48 6.15
N LYS A 572 -27.44 23.90 6.24
CA LYS A 572 -27.87 24.97 7.18
C LYS A 572 -27.59 24.73 8.68
N ARG A 573 -27.16 23.53 9.09
CA ARG A 573 -26.47 23.18 10.34
C ARG A 573 -26.07 21.69 10.29
N PRO A 574 -24.82 21.32 9.97
CA PRO A 574 -24.42 19.93 10.06
C PRO A 574 -24.39 19.53 11.54
N ALA A 575 -25.15 18.49 11.89
CA ALA A 575 -24.89 17.72 13.10
C ALA A 575 -23.57 16.97 12.88
N PHE A 576 -22.59 17.18 13.78
CA PHE A 576 -21.24 16.60 13.69
C PHE A 576 -21.19 15.08 13.94
N GLU A 577 -22.34 14.42 14.05
CA GLU A 577 -22.44 12.99 14.31
C GLU A 577 -22.33 12.15 13.03
N ASN A 578 -22.46 12.75 11.83
CA ASN A 578 -22.41 12.02 10.57
C ASN A 578 -21.08 12.23 9.82
N SER A 579 -20.22 11.21 9.85
CA SER A 579 -18.90 11.19 9.17
C SER A 579 -18.98 11.44 7.66
N GLN A 580 -20.09 11.08 7.00
CA GLN A 580 -20.30 11.35 5.57
C GLN A 580 -20.58 12.83 5.32
N LEU A 581 -21.33 13.50 6.21
CA LEU A 581 -21.58 14.95 6.10
C LEU A 581 -20.29 15.74 6.32
N ILE A 582 -19.46 15.32 7.27
CA ILE A 582 -18.14 15.92 7.52
C ILE A 582 -17.25 15.78 6.29
N THR A 583 -17.18 14.58 5.72
CA THR A 583 -16.38 14.33 4.50
C THR A 583 -16.87 15.19 3.33
N LYS A 584 -18.19 15.27 3.11
CA LYS A 584 -18.77 16.14 2.07
C LYS A 584 -18.45 17.62 2.32
N ALA A 585 -18.48 18.06 3.56
CA ALA A 585 -18.17 19.45 3.92
C ALA A 585 -16.68 19.78 3.72
N CYS A 586 -15.76 18.87 4.06
CA CYS A 586 -14.33 19.01 3.73
C CYS A 586 -14.11 19.10 2.22
N CYS A 587 -14.72 18.20 1.43
CA CYS A 587 -14.61 18.23 -0.02
C CYS A 587 -15.18 19.53 -0.61
N LEU A 588 -16.26 20.08 -0.05
CA LEU A 588 -16.80 21.38 -0.46
C LEU A 588 -15.83 22.52 -0.19
N LEU A 589 -15.15 22.53 0.96
CA LEU A 589 -14.11 23.52 1.27
C LEU A 589 -12.92 23.41 0.31
N GLU A 590 -12.43 22.20 0.06
CA GLU A 590 -11.33 21.95 -0.88
C GLU A 590 -11.70 22.36 -2.31
N LEU A 591 -12.89 22.00 -2.77
CA LEU A 591 -13.40 22.39 -4.09
C LEU A 591 -13.54 23.91 -4.21
N PHE A 592 -14.08 24.58 -3.18
CA PHE A 592 -14.20 26.03 -3.17
C PHE A 592 -12.83 26.73 -3.10
N SER A 593 -11.83 26.12 -2.47
CA SER A 593 -10.45 26.61 -2.44
C SER A 593 -9.88 26.76 -3.86
N LEU A 594 -10.24 25.86 -4.78
CA LEU A 594 -9.84 25.94 -6.19
C LEU A 594 -10.53 27.08 -6.94
N LEU A 595 -11.73 27.48 -6.51
CA LEU A 595 -12.57 28.50 -7.14
C LEU A 595 -12.40 29.89 -6.53
N ILE A 596 -11.55 30.05 -5.52
CA ILE A 596 -11.50 31.24 -4.68
C ILE A 596 -11.20 32.51 -5.48
N ASN A 597 -10.34 32.40 -6.50
CA ASN A 597 -9.90 33.51 -7.35
C ASN A 597 -11.04 34.11 -8.18
N VAL A 598 -12.03 33.31 -8.56
CA VAL A 598 -13.20 33.73 -9.36
C VAL A 598 -14.45 33.95 -8.53
N SER A 599 -14.44 33.51 -7.26
CA SER A 599 -15.60 33.61 -6.38
C SER A 599 -15.93 35.06 -5.98
N PRO A 600 -17.23 35.44 -5.95
CA PRO A 600 -17.66 36.73 -5.42
C PRO A 600 -17.52 36.76 -3.89
N ASN A 601 -17.38 37.98 -3.34
CA ASN A 601 -17.19 38.19 -1.91
C ASN A 601 -18.34 37.61 -1.05
N SER A 602 -19.57 37.65 -1.54
CA SER A 602 -20.74 37.10 -0.86
C SER A 602 -20.65 35.58 -0.65
N GLU A 603 -20.15 34.82 -1.62
CA GLU A 603 -19.94 33.37 -1.47
C GLU A 603 -18.74 33.07 -0.57
N ILE A 604 -17.68 33.87 -0.67
CA ILE A 604 -16.52 33.77 0.25
C ILE A 604 -16.96 33.93 1.71
N VAL A 605 -17.87 34.86 1.99
CA VAL A 605 -18.43 35.04 3.35
C VAL A 605 -19.14 33.77 3.81
N LYS A 606 -20.02 33.19 2.99
CA LYS A 606 -20.77 31.97 3.38
C LYS A 606 -19.85 30.76 3.60
N PHE A 607 -18.85 30.58 2.74
CA PHE A 607 -17.85 29.51 2.90
C PHE A 607 -16.95 29.74 4.10
N GLY A 608 -16.58 30.99 4.39
CA GLY A 608 -15.85 31.33 5.61
C GLY A 608 -16.67 31.07 6.88
N GLU A 609 -17.98 31.33 6.86
CA GLU A 609 -18.87 31.00 7.97
C GLU A 609 -19.00 29.48 8.15
N LEU A 610 -19.15 28.72 7.07
CA LEU A 610 -19.12 27.26 7.11
C LEU A 610 -17.79 26.74 7.67
N ALA A 611 -16.65 27.24 7.17
CA ALA A 611 -15.32 26.86 7.64
C ALA A 611 -15.15 27.15 9.14
N SER A 612 -15.63 28.30 9.61
CA SER A 612 -15.62 28.68 11.03
C SER A 612 -16.49 27.77 11.88
N TYR A 613 -17.65 27.35 11.36
CA TYR A 613 -18.48 26.37 12.04
C TYR A 613 -17.80 25.00 12.11
N LEU A 614 -17.29 24.51 10.98
CA LEU A 614 -16.62 23.21 10.86
C LEU A 614 -15.38 23.12 11.75
N PHE A 615 -14.58 24.19 11.82
CA PHE A 615 -13.35 24.21 12.61
C PHE A 615 -13.57 23.91 14.10
N LYS A 616 -14.77 24.19 14.63
CA LYS A 616 -15.16 23.91 16.03
C LYS A 616 -15.33 22.44 16.35
N SER A 617 -15.29 21.53 15.37
CA SER A 617 -15.50 20.10 15.60
C SER A 617 -14.30 19.39 16.22
N ASP A 618 -13.15 20.06 16.35
CA ASP A 618 -11.85 19.50 16.80
C ASP A 618 -11.37 18.25 16.03
N ILE A 619 -11.99 17.93 14.88
CA ILE A 619 -11.59 16.81 14.02
C ILE A 619 -10.43 17.28 13.13
N TYR A 620 -9.27 16.63 13.26
CA TYR A 620 -8.04 17.03 12.56
C TYR A 620 -8.23 17.20 11.05
N LYS A 621 -8.89 16.24 10.37
CA LYS A 621 -9.17 16.31 8.93
C LYS A 621 -9.97 17.55 8.53
N VAL A 622 -10.90 17.99 9.39
CA VAL A 622 -11.69 19.21 9.17
C VAL A 622 -10.82 20.44 9.34
N GLN A 623 -9.98 20.45 10.37
CA GLN A 623 -9.05 21.55 10.64
C GLN A 623 -8.04 21.75 9.50
N ILE A 624 -7.54 20.66 8.91
CA ILE A 624 -6.67 20.72 7.72
C ILE A 624 -7.41 21.25 6.49
N ALA A 625 -8.64 20.79 6.22
CA ALA A 625 -9.44 21.31 5.10
C ALA A 625 -9.70 22.83 5.24
N VAL A 626 -9.96 23.31 6.46
CA VAL A 626 -10.09 24.75 6.77
C VAL A 626 -8.79 25.51 6.52
N LEU A 627 -7.64 24.96 6.90
CA LEU A 627 -6.34 25.58 6.62
C LEU A 627 -6.02 25.62 5.12
N THR A 628 -6.36 24.57 4.37
CA THR A 628 -6.24 24.55 2.91
C THR A 628 -7.10 25.64 2.28
N PHE A 629 -8.33 25.82 2.76
CA PHE A 629 -9.20 26.92 2.36
C PHE A 629 -8.60 28.31 2.65
N LEU A 630 -8.00 28.51 3.83
CA LEU A 630 -7.32 29.76 4.16
C LEU A 630 -6.07 30.01 3.28
N LYS A 631 -5.29 28.97 2.98
CA LYS A 631 -4.09 29.07 2.13
C LYS A 631 -4.42 29.52 0.71
N ALA A 632 -5.57 29.12 0.17
CA ALA A 632 -5.98 29.45 -1.19
C ALA A 632 -6.11 30.96 -1.44
N PHE A 633 -6.34 31.78 -0.41
CA PHE A 633 -6.45 33.23 -0.55
C PHE A 633 -5.17 33.94 -0.96
N LYS A 634 -4.00 33.29 -0.91
CA LYS A 634 -2.69 33.91 -1.23
C LYS A 634 -2.66 34.62 -2.60
N GLY A 635 -3.42 34.12 -3.58
CA GLY A 635 -3.51 34.70 -4.93
C GLY A 635 -4.70 35.64 -5.16
N LYS A 636 -5.60 35.81 -4.17
CA LYS A 636 -6.85 36.55 -4.36
C LYS A 636 -6.64 38.06 -4.25
N SER A 637 -7.00 38.79 -5.30
CA SER A 637 -7.20 40.24 -5.24
C SER A 637 -8.62 40.55 -4.78
N PHE A 638 -8.74 41.54 -3.89
CA PHE A 638 -10.01 42.05 -3.43
C PHE A 638 -10.17 43.50 -3.87
N ASP A 639 -11.37 43.86 -4.31
CA ASP A 639 -11.75 45.26 -4.47
C ASP A 639 -12.12 45.82 -3.09
N GLU A 640 -11.28 46.71 -2.56
CA GLU A 640 -11.47 47.28 -1.22
C GLU A 640 -12.71 48.17 -1.11
N ASN A 641 -13.26 48.64 -2.24
CA ASN A 641 -14.45 49.48 -2.28
C ASN A 641 -15.74 48.67 -2.23
N ASN A 642 -15.66 47.35 -2.38
CA ASN A 642 -16.82 46.47 -2.35
C ASN A 642 -17.36 46.35 -0.91
N ILE A 643 -18.66 46.63 -0.71
CA ILE A 643 -19.33 46.55 0.60
C ILE A 643 -19.15 45.17 1.27
N ASP A 644 -19.16 44.09 0.48
CA ASP A 644 -19.00 42.73 0.99
C ASP A 644 -17.57 42.43 1.43
N PHE A 645 -16.58 43.20 0.99
CA PHE A 645 -15.19 42.98 1.40
C PHE A 645 -15.01 43.15 2.90
N ARG A 646 -15.76 44.07 3.54
CA ARG A 646 -15.75 44.21 4.99
C ARG A 646 -16.21 42.93 5.70
N ASN A 647 -17.23 42.26 5.15
CA ASN A 647 -17.72 40.99 5.68
C ASN A 647 -16.70 39.87 5.47
N VAL A 648 -16.06 39.81 4.30
CA VAL A 648 -14.95 38.88 4.05
C VAL A 648 -13.83 39.07 5.07
N VAL A 649 -13.42 40.32 5.31
CA VAL A 649 -12.38 40.65 6.30
C VAL A 649 -12.79 40.17 7.68
N ARG A 650 -14.03 40.43 8.11
CA ARG A 650 -14.53 40.01 9.43
C ARG A 650 -14.51 38.48 9.59
N VAL A 651 -15.04 37.74 8.61
CA VAL A 651 -15.15 36.28 8.68
C VAL A 651 -13.78 35.61 8.64
N LEU A 652 -12.94 35.98 7.67
CA LEU A 652 -11.59 35.42 7.58
C LEU A 652 -10.74 35.79 8.79
N ALA A 653 -10.88 37.00 9.33
CA ALA A 653 -10.12 37.41 10.51
C ALA A 653 -10.49 36.60 11.75
N SER A 654 -11.80 36.33 11.94
CA SER A 654 -12.29 35.45 13.00
C SER A 654 -11.78 34.03 12.83
N LEU A 655 -11.86 33.47 11.61
CA LEU A 655 -11.39 32.12 11.31
C LEU A 655 -9.87 31.98 11.52
N PHE A 656 -9.10 33.00 11.17
CA PHE A 656 -7.67 33.04 11.49
C PHE A 656 -7.42 33.11 13.00
N ALA A 657 -8.20 33.89 13.75
CA ALA A 657 -8.07 33.95 15.20
C ALA A 657 -8.33 32.56 15.84
N ASP A 658 -9.36 31.86 15.37
CA ASP A 658 -9.70 30.51 15.85
C ASP A 658 -8.61 29.49 15.50
N THR A 659 -8.11 29.49 14.27
CA THR A 659 -7.06 28.57 13.82
C THR A 659 -5.71 28.81 14.53
N LEU A 660 -5.35 30.07 14.79
CA LEU A 660 -4.16 30.44 15.57
C LEU A 660 -4.29 30.10 17.05
N LYS A 661 -5.52 30.02 17.58
CA LYS A 661 -5.82 29.57 18.96
C LYS A 661 -6.03 28.05 19.07
N SER A 662 -5.84 27.30 17.99
CA SER A 662 -6.03 25.84 18.01
C SER A 662 -5.21 25.16 19.09
N ARG A 663 -5.84 24.19 19.78
CA ARG A 663 -5.15 23.31 20.75
C ARG A 663 -4.24 22.31 20.04
N ASN A 664 -4.55 21.96 18.79
CA ASN A 664 -3.71 21.09 17.98
C ASN A 664 -2.48 21.88 17.51
N CYS A 665 -1.29 21.47 17.97
CA CYS A 665 -0.03 22.18 17.72
C CYS A 665 0.35 22.24 16.23
N ILE A 666 0.03 21.21 15.45
CA ILE A 666 0.29 21.14 14.00
C ILE A 666 -0.61 22.15 13.29
N VAL A 667 -1.90 22.13 13.59
CA VAL A 667 -2.89 23.08 13.01
C VAL A 667 -2.50 24.51 13.37
N LYS A 668 -2.14 24.76 14.64
CA LYS A 668 -1.68 26.08 15.11
C LYS A 668 -0.43 26.53 14.35
N TYR A 669 0.56 25.66 14.18
CA TYR A 669 1.79 25.97 13.43
C TYR A 669 1.52 26.31 11.96
N GLU A 670 0.72 25.49 11.28
CA GLU A 670 0.34 25.74 9.89
C GLU A 670 -0.56 26.97 9.73
N ALA A 671 -1.37 27.31 10.75
CA ALA A 671 -2.10 28.57 10.81
C ALA A 671 -1.15 29.78 10.87
N PHE A 672 -0.11 29.74 11.72
CA PHE A 672 0.90 30.82 11.78
C PHE A 672 1.65 31.00 10.46
N ARG A 673 2.01 29.89 9.81
CA ARG A 673 2.67 29.92 8.50
C ARG A 673 1.77 30.52 7.42
N THR A 674 0.52 30.08 7.39
CA THR A 674 -0.48 30.58 6.43
C THR A 674 -0.71 32.07 6.66
N TYR A 675 -0.90 32.47 7.92
CA TYR A 675 -1.06 33.86 8.33
C TYR A 675 0.13 34.73 7.89
N ALA A 676 1.37 34.26 8.13
CA ALA A 676 2.57 34.97 7.71
C ALA A 676 2.66 35.12 6.19
N SER A 677 2.31 34.08 5.43
CA SER A 677 2.28 34.14 3.97
C SER A 677 1.21 35.11 3.44
N LEU A 678 0.06 35.24 4.12
CA LEU A 678 -1.00 36.16 3.71
C LEU A 678 -0.73 37.60 4.15
N ALA A 679 -0.04 37.82 5.27
CA ALA A 679 0.37 39.15 5.72
C ALA A 679 1.27 39.86 4.71
N GLN A 680 2.00 39.09 3.90
CA GLN A 680 2.82 39.60 2.79
C GLN A 680 1.96 40.06 1.59
N ALA A 681 0.75 39.53 1.41
CA ALA A 681 -0.16 39.91 0.33
C ALA A 681 -0.87 41.25 0.65
N PRO A 682 -0.68 42.31 -0.17
CA PRO A 682 -1.24 43.64 0.12
C PRO A 682 -2.76 43.65 0.33
N SER A 683 -3.50 42.88 -0.48
CA SER A 683 -4.97 42.76 -0.43
C SER A 683 -5.52 42.15 0.86
N LEU A 684 -4.68 41.41 1.61
CA LEU A 684 -5.08 40.66 2.81
C LEU A 684 -4.53 41.24 4.11
N ARG A 685 -3.79 42.35 4.06
CA ARG A 685 -3.28 43.03 5.26
C ARG A 685 -4.40 43.47 6.21
N LYS A 686 -5.56 43.86 5.68
CA LYS A 686 -6.73 44.22 6.50
C LYS A 686 -7.26 43.02 7.29
N VAL A 687 -7.27 41.82 6.71
CA VAL A 687 -7.61 40.58 7.41
C VAL A 687 -6.67 40.34 8.57
N CYS A 688 -5.36 40.41 8.33
CA CYS A 688 -4.35 40.20 9.36
C CYS A 688 -4.47 41.22 10.52
N ARG A 689 -4.61 42.51 10.20
CA ARG A 689 -4.82 43.55 11.23
C ARG A 689 -6.10 43.30 12.04
N GLN A 690 -7.18 42.92 11.36
CA GLN A 690 -8.44 42.60 12.03
C GLN A 690 -8.33 41.34 12.90
N THR A 691 -7.56 40.33 12.49
CA THR A 691 -7.30 39.13 13.32
C THR A 691 -6.65 39.52 14.65
N VAL A 692 -5.63 40.37 14.62
CA VAL A 692 -4.96 40.87 15.84
C VAL A 692 -5.91 41.73 16.68
N ALA A 693 -6.78 42.52 16.04
CA ALA A 693 -7.78 43.31 16.76
C ALA A 693 -8.85 42.44 17.46
N ILE A 694 -9.25 41.31 16.84
CA ILE A 694 -10.19 40.34 17.41
C ILE A 694 -9.54 39.55 18.56
N ALA A 695 -8.27 39.21 18.43
CA ALA A 695 -7.51 38.45 19.41
C ALA A 695 -6.17 39.13 19.76
N PRO A 696 -6.19 40.18 20.60
CA PRO A 696 -4.99 40.94 20.96
C PRO A 696 -3.94 40.09 21.67
N ASP A 697 -4.37 39.04 22.37
CA ASP A 697 -3.53 38.05 23.04
C ASP A 697 -2.61 37.29 22.07
N LEU A 698 -3.01 37.13 20.81
CA LEU A 698 -2.16 36.51 19.79
C LEU A 698 -1.04 37.44 19.29
N ALA A 699 -1.08 38.74 19.59
CA ALA A 699 -0.10 39.69 19.04
C ALA A 699 1.34 39.33 19.44
N SER A 700 1.56 38.93 20.70
CA SER A 700 2.87 38.49 21.17
C SER A 700 3.34 37.21 20.49
N ASP A 701 2.44 36.24 20.30
CA ASP A 701 2.75 34.95 19.67
C ASP A 701 3.07 35.12 18.19
N ILE A 702 2.27 35.93 17.48
CA ILE A 702 2.47 36.29 16.08
C ILE A 702 3.81 37.02 15.92
N ASN A 703 4.09 38.03 16.75
CA ASN A 703 5.36 38.77 16.71
C ASN A 703 6.55 37.86 17.04
N SER A 704 6.40 36.96 18.02
CA SER A 704 7.41 35.95 18.35
C SER A 704 7.68 35.05 17.14
N TYR A 705 6.65 34.58 16.44
CA TYR A 705 6.77 33.77 15.24
C TYR A 705 7.47 34.54 14.11
N PHE A 706 7.04 35.78 13.82
CA PHE A 706 7.67 36.62 12.80
C PHE A 706 9.14 36.95 13.11
N SER A 707 9.48 37.20 14.37
CA SER A 707 10.88 37.46 14.76
C SER A 707 11.79 36.25 14.58
N LYS A 708 11.21 35.05 14.53
CA LYS A 708 11.92 33.78 14.26
C LYS A 708 11.98 33.45 12.77
N LEU A 709 11.25 34.15 11.91
CA LEU A 709 11.34 33.95 10.46
C LEU A 709 12.62 34.62 9.94
N PRO A 710 13.49 33.90 9.22
CA PRO A 710 14.68 34.48 8.63
C PRO A 710 14.27 35.54 7.60
N SER A 711 15.09 36.58 7.46
CA SER A 711 14.89 37.73 6.55
C SER A 711 14.67 37.32 5.08
N ASN A 712 15.06 36.10 4.72
CA ASN A 712 14.98 35.55 3.37
C ASN A 712 13.67 34.77 3.13
N GLY A 713 12.80 34.66 4.13
CA GLY A 713 11.49 34.00 4.05
C GLY A 713 11.51 32.46 4.10
N PHE A 714 12.68 31.83 4.14
CA PHE A 714 12.84 30.37 4.17
C PHE A 714 13.52 29.91 5.46
N LEU A 715 12.78 29.27 6.37
CA LEU A 715 13.35 28.51 7.47
C LEU A 715 13.98 27.23 6.90
N THR A 716 15.24 26.97 7.25
CA THR A 716 15.86 25.67 7.00
C THR A 716 15.18 24.61 7.86
N GLU A 717 15.12 23.36 7.39
CA GLU A 717 14.44 22.24 8.06
C GLU A 717 14.89 22.04 9.52
N LYS A 718 16.18 22.24 9.78
CA LYS A 718 16.77 22.22 11.12
C LYS A 718 16.24 23.32 12.05
N GLU A 719 15.96 24.50 11.51
CA GLU A 719 15.37 25.62 12.26
C GLU A 719 13.86 25.42 12.47
N ARG A 720 13.17 24.75 11.53
CA ARG A 720 11.75 24.35 11.67
C ARG A 720 11.58 23.39 12.86
N MET A 721 12.35 22.31 12.89
CA MET A 721 12.29 21.31 13.97
C MET A 721 12.64 21.91 15.33
N LYS A 722 13.64 22.81 15.38
CA LYS A 722 14.02 23.52 16.60
C LYS A 722 12.92 24.46 17.12
N ASN A 723 12.16 25.09 16.24
CA ASN A 723 11.04 25.96 16.61
C ASN A 723 9.81 25.16 17.04
N LEU A 724 9.53 24.02 16.40
CA LEU A 724 8.46 23.10 16.77
C LEU A 724 8.71 22.47 18.14
N GLN A 725 9.94 21.99 18.39
CA GLN A 725 10.36 21.48 19.71
C GLN A 725 10.22 22.53 20.82
N LYS A 726 10.57 23.79 20.55
CA LYS A 726 10.38 24.89 21.52
C LYS A 726 8.91 25.21 21.79
N LEU A 727 8.05 25.11 20.79
CA LEU A 727 6.60 25.32 20.95
C LEU A 727 5.95 24.20 21.77
N LEU A 728 6.41 22.96 21.60
CA LEU A 728 5.99 21.80 22.39
C LEU A 728 6.47 21.88 23.85
N GLN A 729 7.59 22.54 24.12
CA GLN A 729 8.14 22.74 25.48
C GLN A 729 7.43 23.84 26.29
N CYS A 730 6.59 24.68 25.68
CA CYS A 730 5.94 25.82 26.35
C CYS A 730 4.52 25.54 26.90
N GLN A 731 4.02 24.30 26.88
CA GLN A 731 2.73 23.95 27.49
C GLN A 731 2.94 23.15 28.78
N PRO A 732 2.35 23.54 29.92
CA PRO A 732 2.40 22.75 31.15
C PRO A 732 1.38 21.61 31.06
N ASP A 733 1.88 20.40 31.29
CA ASP A 733 1.18 19.13 31.53
C ASP A 733 0.22 18.59 30.46
N THR A 734 0.69 17.58 29.73
CA THR A 734 0.02 16.27 29.59
C THR A 734 0.99 15.30 28.90
N THR A 735 1.21 14.15 29.53
CA THR A 735 1.72 12.81 29.10
C THR A 735 2.62 12.61 27.85
N VAL A 736 2.63 13.50 26.86
CA VAL A 736 3.39 13.41 25.60
C VAL A 736 4.87 13.77 25.77
N THR A 737 5.23 14.50 26.84
CA THR A 737 6.60 14.97 27.05
C THR A 737 7.59 13.83 27.39
N ASN A 738 7.10 12.72 27.96
CA ASN A 738 7.92 11.57 28.33
C ASN A 738 8.25 10.65 27.14
N ASP A 739 7.38 10.57 26.13
CA ASP A 739 7.65 9.74 24.93
C ASP A 739 8.63 10.43 23.97
N ILE A 740 8.68 11.76 23.95
CA ILE A 740 9.59 12.52 23.09
C ILE A 740 11.02 12.60 23.67
N GLN A 741 11.19 12.54 24.99
CA GLN A 741 12.53 12.50 25.61
C GLN A 741 13.28 11.18 25.33
N ARG A 742 12.58 10.10 24.97
CA ARG A 742 13.19 8.83 24.51
C ARG A 742 13.67 8.87 23.04
N LEU A 743 13.30 9.89 22.27
CA LEU A 743 13.62 10.03 20.84
C LEU A 743 14.85 10.92 20.54
N LEU A 744 15.64 11.32 21.55
CA LEU A 744 16.88 12.05 21.33
C LEU A 744 18.10 11.11 21.40
N PRO A 745 18.92 11.03 20.33
CA PRO A 745 20.09 10.15 20.31
C PRO A 745 21.13 10.64 21.33
N LEU A 746 21.50 9.76 22.27
CA LEU A 746 22.71 9.89 23.07
C LEU A 746 23.91 9.77 22.12
N LYS A 747 24.48 10.92 21.76
CA LYS A 747 25.81 10.99 21.16
C LYS A 747 26.86 10.79 22.25
N SER A 748 27.53 9.64 22.24
CA SER A 748 28.94 9.53 22.62
C SER A 748 29.57 8.24 22.10
N ILE A 749 30.58 8.44 21.24
CA ILE A 749 31.54 7.50 20.62
C ILE A 749 31.04 6.80 19.35
#